data_AF-A0A2E6ZZR2-F1
#
_entry.id   AF-A0A2E6ZZR2-F1
#
_cell.length_a   1.000
_cell.length_b   1.000
_cell.length_c   1.000
_cell.angle_alpha   90.00
_cell.angle_beta   90.00
_cell.angle_gamma   90.00
#
_symmetry.space_group_name_H-M   'P 1'
#
loop_
_entity.id
_entity.type
_entity.pdbx_description
1 polymer ?
#
loop_
_entity_poly.entity_id
_entity_poly.type
_entity_poly.pdbx_seq_one_letter_code
_entity_poly.pdbx_strand_id
1 'polypeptide(L)'
;MTSSTHSLSTFASYKAVDSGKSLEKVLSHVNQSNYSGYGPDLWLGGAGKVIVGTPFDYRQLLAGLSEIPSVEFVSHRRLLAEELPTDRVRVSIRHDVDSDIIAGLQQARIEQEFGAEASWYLLHTAAYYGEFIGRTFHRNECMESIYLEMQELGHEVALHTDPLWIYQEHGVDGADAVRTEIEWLRNIGLDIRGTVAHNSKPVYNAWNYEVFKGRYDYRDTEQAEPDFVEKNGITAPLRTLCEAQLGLEYEGNDALHHPDIPHLYGATRAVNRWRWVPHQKRVLSGEVPDDTQFVDQERMLNECREARPGQAVILVVHPCYYGARADASAEPPHRLTRCSMELDRTTGMPGWTPGEMVSMGGPENEPQEYQAISMANKQGMLDAPTVEPGDENTRIEISLLGGHNFDGACVQSRIQLQGRIRERWAERDLQMPRILKLAFPTASPDALFHAWKHHGRKDSPSIVMLGVGADLAARMNQIENQHEPPPPAGKEELDLLRLPADQLEPGQRVRRDQLRSEIVQVALAIKESSDLACLVLEDAGERGLRKDALRDQAHADVKEFFQDIADEIGMELIDPYALFKEAGEDGLECFYSNGANWNATAHRIAGDLLSNRILAWIEATGDESLLECETEPSSARDPLPGRIHHRLRRFWIARRMLDHRLVRGFIRWWRFERTR
;
A
#
# COMPACT_ATOMS: atom_id res chain seq x y z
N MET A 1 21.11 -30.57 25.34
CA MET A 1 20.27 -29.43 24.90
C MET A 1 19.83 -28.69 26.15
N THR A 2 20.40 -27.53 26.42
CA THR A 2 19.94 -26.64 27.50
C THR A 2 18.60 -26.06 27.07
N SER A 3 17.52 -26.42 27.76
CA SER A 3 16.18 -25.85 27.58
C SER A 3 16.25 -24.34 27.88
N SER A 4 16.49 -23.55 26.85
CA SER A 4 16.27 -22.11 26.85
C SER A 4 14.79 -21.86 27.17
N THR A 5 14.48 -21.38 28.37
CA THR A 5 13.13 -20.94 28.70
C THR A 5 12.92 -19.58 28.03
N HIS A 6 12.44 -19.59 26.79
CA HIS A 6 12.02 -18.35 26.12
C HIS A 6 10.85 -17.77 26.91
N SER A 7 11.07 -16.59 27.52
CA SER A 7 9.99 -15.82 28.15
C SER A 7 9.13 -15.26 27.03
N LEU A 8 7.85 -15.63 26.98
CA LEU A 8 6.90 -14.97 26.07
C LEU A 8 6.92 -13.45 26.31
N SER A 9 6.89 -12.69 25.22
CA SER A 9 6.73 -11.24 25.29
C SER A 9 5.41 -10.92 25.97
N THR A 10 5.41 -9.94 26.88
CA THR A 10 4.18 -9.43 27.47
C THR A 10 3.57 -8.40 26.53
N PHE A 11 2.40 -8.69 25.98
CA PHE A 11 1.67 -7.78 25.09
C PHE A 11 0.66 -6.95 25.86
N ALA A 12 0.44 -5.70 25.43
CA ALA A 12 -0.65 -4.89 25.97
C ALA A 12 -1.99 -5.45 25.48
N SER A 13 -3.03 -5.42 26.33
CA SER A 13 -4.39 -5.77 25.90
C SER A 13 -4.84 -4.87 24.75
N TYR A 14 -5.61 -5.44 23.83
CA TYR A 14 -6.11 -4.68 22.71
C TYR A 14 -7.18 -3.70 23.19
N LYS A 15 -7.09 -2.45 22.72
CA LYS A 15 -8.05 -1.40 23.02
C LYS A 15 -8.38 -0.66 21.74
N ALA A 16 -9.65 -0.66 21.38
CA ALA A 16 -10.18 0.15 20.30
C ALA A 16 -10.98 1.35 20.82
N VAL A 17 -10.90 2.47 20.12
CA VAL A 17 -11.74 3.65 20.28
C VAL A 17 -12.16 4.15 18.91
N ASP A 18 -13.27 4.87 18.81
CA ASP A 18 -13.63 5.56 17.58
C ASP A 18 -12.56 6.60 17.20
N SER A 19 -12.18 6.63 15.92
CA SER A 19 -11.26 7.61 15.35
C SER A 19 -11.90 9.00 15.25
N GLY A 20 -13.24 9.08 15.28
CA GLY A 20 -14.00 10.32 15.12
C GLY A 20 -13.92 10.90 13.71
N LYS A 21 -13.38 10.15 12.74
CA LYS A 21 -13.35 10.56 11.34
C LYS A 21 -14.75 10.41 10.74
N SER A 22 -15.13 11.36 9.90
CA SER A 22 -16.31 11.21 9.04
C SER A 22 -16.06 10.19 7.93
N LEU A 23 -17.12 9.58 7.42
CA LEU A 23 -17.06 8.67 6.27
C LEU A 23 -16.33 9.29 5.08
N GLU A 24 -16.68 10.52 4.68
CA GLU A 24 -16.04 11.24 3.57
C GLU A 24 -14.51 11.33 3.72
N LYS A 25 -14.03 11.70 4.91
CA LYS A 25 -12.59 11.76 5.22
C LYS A 25 -11.91 10.40 5.11
N VAL A 26 -12.57 9.33 5.55
CA VAL A 26 -12.02 7.97 5.42
C VAL A 26 -11.95 7.55 3.96
N LEU A 27 -13.03 7.75 3.20
CA LEU A 27 -13.09 7.41 1.78
C LEU A 27 -12.10 8.24 0.95
N SER A 28 -11.92 9.52 1.26
CA SER A 28 -10.89 10.37 0.64
C SER A 28 -9.48 9.82 0.89
N HIS A 29 -9.17 9.41 2.12
CA HIS A 29 -7.89 8.75 2.41
C HIS A 29 -7.73 7.42 1.68
N VAL A 30 -8.80 6.63 1.56
CA VAL A 30 -8.79 5.38 0.80
C VAL A 30 -8.48 5.65 -0.67
N ASN A 31 -9.18 6.61 -1.29
CA ASN A 31 -8.94 6.99 -2.68
C ASN A 31 -7.50 7.49 -2.86
N GLN A 32 -7.01 8.38 -2.00
CA GLN A 32 -5.64 8.89 -2.09
C GLN A 32 -4.60 7.78 -1.94
N SER A 33 -4.79 6.86 -0.99
CA SER A 33 -3.87 5.76 -0.76
C SER A 33 -3.84 4.79 -1.94
N ASN A 34 -5.01 4.40 -2.45
CA ASN A 34 -5.11 3.49 -3.58
C ASN A 34 -4.65 4.16 -4.87
N TYR A 35 -4.98 5.43 -5.10
CA TYR A 35 -4.43 6.18 -6.21
C TYR A 35 -2.89 6.23 -6.18
N SER A 36 -2.30 6.42 -5.00
CA SER A 36 -0.84 6.49 -4.87
C SER A 36 -0.14 5.13 -5.03
N GLY A 37 -0.80 4.03 -4.64
CA GLY A 37 -0.21 2.67 -4.70
C GLY A 37 -0.61 1.84 -5.92
N TYR A 38 -1.76 2.15 -6.52
CA TYR A 38 -2.46 1.36 -7.53
C TYR A 38 -3.02 2.23 -8.67
N GLY A 39 -2.88 3.56 -8.60
CA GLY A 39 -3.22 4.44 -9.72
C GLY A 39 -2.34 4.12 -10.94
N PRO A 40 -2.64 4.73 -12.10
CA PRO A 40 -1.81 4.52 -13.28
C PRO A 40 -0.35 4.86 -12.94
N ASP A 41 0.54 3.90 -13.17
CA ASP A 41 1.99 4.12 -13.07
C ASP A 41 2.42 4.81 -14.36
N LEU A 42 2.32 6.13 -14.31
CA LEU A 42 2.55 7.01 -15.45
C LEU A 42 4.04 7.17 -15.77
N TRP A 43 4.92 6.53 -14.99
CA TRP A 43 6.37 6.68 -15.06
C TRP A 43 7.10 5.45 -15.61
N LEU A 44 6.39 4.32 -15.78
CA LEU A 44 6.88 3.18 -16.56
C LEU A 44 6.87 3.52 -18.06
N GLY A 45 7.90 4.26 -18.51
CA GLY A 45 8.13 4.69 -19.89
C GLY A 45 8.35 3.58 -20.94
N GLY A 46 7.79 2.40 -20.75
CA GLY A 46 7.70 1.34 -21.76
C GLY A 46 6.31 0.73 -21.72
N ALA A 47 5.51 0.96 -22.76
CA ALA A 47 4.15 0.40 -22.95
C ALA A 47 3.40 0.21 -21.62
N GLY A 48 2.94 1.32 -21.04
CA GLY A 48 2.32 1.41 -19.71
C GLY A 48 1.46 0.20 -19.38
N LYS A 49 1.97 -0.66 -18.50
CA LYS A 49 1.19 -1.78 -17.99
C LYS A 49 0.11 -1.19 -17.10
N VAL A 50 -1.12 -1.21 -17.58
CA VAL A 50 -2.30 -0.92 -16.76
C VAL A 50 -2.31 -1.95 -15.62
N ILE A 51 -1.84 -1.54 -14.45
CA ILE A 51 -1.76 -2.41 -13.27
C ILE A 51 -3.13 -2.56 -12.60
N VAL A 52 -4.04 -1.61 -12.85
CA VAL A 52 -5.36 -1.53 -12.24
C VAL A 52 -6.41 -1.13 -13.27
N GLY A 53 -7.52 -1.87 -13.25
CA GLY A 53 -8.60 -1.83 -14.20
C GLY A 53 -9.77 -1.12 -13.57
N THR A 54 -10.85 -1.02 -14.33
CA THR A 54 -12.08 -0.44 -13.82
C THR A 54 -12.98 -1.52 -13.23
N PRO A 55 -14.00 -1.15 -12.43
CA PRO A 55 -15.10 -2.05 -12.09
C PRO A 55 -15.78 -2.67 -13.33
N PHE A 56 -15.64 -2.05 -14.52
CA PHE A 56 -16.13 -2.64 -15.77
C PHE A 56 -15.41 -3.95 -16.13
N ASP A 57 -14.11 -4.05 -15.91
CA ASP A 57 -13.34 -5.27 -16.21
C ASP A 57 -13.79 -6.42 -15.30
N TYR A 58 -14.11 -6.10 -14.05
CA TYR A 58 -14.73 -7.02 -13.11
C TYR A 58 -16.16 -7.42 -13.53
N ARG A 59 -16.96 -6.47 -14.03
CA ARG A 59 -18.27 -6.77 -14.62
C ARG A 59 -18.16 -7.73 -15.81
N GLN A 60 -17.16 -7.57 -16.67
CA GLN A 60 -16.90 -8.50 -17.78
C GLN A 60 -16.55 -9.91 -17.28
N LEU A 61 -15.79 -10.02 -16.18
CA LEU A 61 -15.54 -11.31 -15.53
C LEU A 61 -16.86 -11.99 -15.12
N LEU A 62 -17.74 -11.28 -14.42
CA LEU A 62 -19.01 -11.86 -13.98
C LEU A 62 -19.94 -12.19 -15.14
N ALA A 63 -19.97 -11.36 -16.18
CA ALA A 63 -20.71 -11.66 -17.40
C ALA A 63 -20.22 -12.98 -18.03
N GLY A 64 -18.92 -13.12 -18.24
CA GLY A 64 -18.32 -14.33 -18.82
C GLY A 64 -18.55 -15.59 -17.99
N LEU A 65 -18.56 -15.49 -16.66
CA LEU A 65 -18.90 -16.60 -15.76
C LEU A 65 -20.39 -16.95 -15.82
N SER A 66 -21.26 -15.95 -15.88
CA SER A 66 -22.73 -16.12 -15.90
C SER A 66 -23.25 -16.72 -17.20
N GLU A 67 -22.49 -16.57 -18.30
CA GLU A 67 -22.80 -17.22 -19.58
C GLU A 67 -22.61 -18.74 -19.56
N ILE A 68 -21.91 -19.28 -18.55
CA ILE A 68 -21.67 -20.72 -18.42
C ILE A 68 -22.95 -21.37 -17.86
N PRO A 69 -23.72 -22.17 -18.65
CA PRO A 69 -25.08 -22.56 -18.28
C PRO A 69 -25.20 -23.40 -17.00
N SER A 70 -24.11 -24.04 -16.56
CA SER A 70 -24.05 -24.88 -15.37
C SER A 70 -23.59 -24.14 -14.12
N VAL A 71 -23.26 -22.85 -14.19
CA VAL A 71 -22.72 -22.10 -13.06
C VAL A 71 -23.79 -21.70 -12.05
N GLU A 72 -23.49 -21.91 -10.77
CA GLU A 72 -24.20 -21.35 -9.62
C GLU A 72 -23.20 -20.58 -8.77
N PHE A 73 -23.45 -19.29 -8.54
CA PHE A 73 -22.64 -18.51 -7.62
C PHE A 73 -23.04 -18.80 -6.16
N VAL A 74 -22.05 -19.06 -5.30
CA VAL A 74 -22.25 -19.30 -3.87
C VAL A 74 -21.14 -18.66 -3.03
N SER A 75 -21.48 -18.22 -1.82
CA SER A 75 -20.48 -17.81 -0.83
C SER A 75 -19.55 -18.97 -0.46
N HIS A 76 -18.36 -18.67 0.07
CA HIS A 76 -17.43 -19.67 0.61
C HIS A 76 -18.07 -20.48 1.73
N ARG A 77 -18.84 -19.86 2.62
CA ARG A 77 -19.56 -20.59 3.67
C ARG A 77 -20.48 -21.65 3.08
N ARG A 78 -21.30 -21.30 2.09
CA ARG A 78 -22.20 -22.28 1.42
C ARG A 78 -21.43 -23.33 0.66
N LEU A 79 -20.35 -22.95 -0.03
CA LEU A 79 -19.48 -23.89 -0.74
C LEU A 79 -18.93 -24.98 0.20
N LEU A 80 -18.53 -24.60 1.41
CA LEU A 80 -17.97 -25.50 2.42
C LEU A 80 -19.03 -26.28 3.21
N ALA A 81 -20.22 -25.72 3.40
CA ALA A 81 -21.28 -26.34 4.19
C ALA A 81 -22.18 -27.30 3.39
N GLU A 82 -22.30 -27.11 2.09
CA GLU A 82 -23.25 -27.84 1.24
C GLU A 82 -22.51 -28.83 0.31
N GLU A 83 -23.08 -30.02 0.10
CA GLU A 83 -22.59 -30.96 -0.92
C GLU A 83 -22.60 -30.32 -2.32
N LEU A 84 -21.60 -30.64 -3.16
CA LEU A 84 -21.53 -30.13 -4.52
C LEU A 84 -22.65 -30.74 -5.38
N PRO A 85 -23.42 -29.92 -6.12
CA PRO A 85 -24.49 -30.41 -6.98
C PRO A 85 -23.93 -31.24 -8.13
N THR A 86 -24.58 -32.36 -8.46
CA THR A 86 -24.13 -33.26 -9.54
C THR A 86 -24.49 -32.77 -10.95
N ASP A 87 -25.29 -31.70 -11.06
CA ASP A 87 -25.78 -31.12 -12.32
C ASP A 87 -25.27 -29.68 -12.57
N ARG A 88 -24.49 -29.11 -11.62
CA ARG A 88 -23.98 -27.74 -11.69
C ARG A 88 -22.52 -27.64 -11.26
N VAL A 89 -21.89 -26.54 -11.65
CA VAL A 89 -20.58 -26.08 -11.20
C VAL A 89 -20.82 -24.94 -10.22
N ARG A 90 -20.28 -25.02 -9.01
CA ARG A 90 -20.35 -23.89 -8.06
C ARG A 90 -19.18 -22.95 -8.30
N VAL A 91 -19.46 -21.66 -8.45
CA VAL A 91 -18.45 -20.61 -8.50
C VAL A 91 -18.48 -19.87 -7.18
N SER A 92 -17.36 -19.80 -6.48
CA SER A 92 -17.24 -18.99 -5.27
C SER A 92 -16.15 -17.94 -5.45
N ILE A 93 -16.54 -16.69 -5.22
CA ILE A 93 -15.66 -15.54 -5.32
C ILE A 93 -15.36 -15.05 -3.90
N ARG A 94 -14.08 -15.07 -3.55
CA ARG A 94 -13.54 -14.50 -2.33
C ARG A 94 -12.89 -13.17 -2.64
N HIS A 95 -13.21 -12.15 -1.85
CA HIS A 95 -12.59 -10.84 -1.92
C HIS A 95 -11.77 -10.55 -0.68
N ASP A 96 -10.47 -10.37 -0.86
CA ASP A 96 -9.56 -9.90 0.18
C ASP A 96 -9.51 -8.37 0.11
N VAL A 97 -10.24 -7.70 1.02
CA VAL A 97 -10.39 -6.24 0.99
C VAL A 97 -9.25 -5.59 1.76
N ASP A 98 -8.06 -5.58 1.15
CA ASP A 98 -6.84 -5.08 1.81
C ASP A 98 -6.78 -3.55 1.91
N SER A 99 -7.36 -2.84 0.94
CA SER A 99 -7.21 -1.39 0.84
C SER A 99 -8.39 -0.65 0.20
N ASP A 100 -8.88 -1.08 -0.97
CA ASP A 100 -9.87 -0.33 -1.76
C ASP A 100 -11.31 -0.78 -1.48
N ILE A 101 -11.83 -0.40 -0.31
CA ILE A 101 -13.23 -0.67 0.07
C ILE A 101 -14.25 0.01 -0.88
N ILE A 102 -13.86 1.08 -1.58
CA ILE A 102 -14.74 1.79 -2.52
C ILE A 102 -14.95 0.93 -3.77
N ALA A 103 -13.85 0.43 -4.35
CA ALA A 103 -13.93 -0.55 -5.44
C ALA A 103 -14.65 -1.83 -4.97
N GLY A 104 -14.41 -2.27 -3.72
CA GLY A 104 -15.09 -3.43 -3.12
C GLY A 104 -16.61 -3.27 -3.09
N LEU A 105 -17.13 -2.14 -2.59
CA LEU A 105 -18.57 -1.89 -2.58
C LEU A 105 -19.17 -1.81 -3.99
N GLN A 106 -18.46 -1.21 -4.95
CA GLN A 106 -18.91 -1.18 -6.34
C GLN A 106 -18.96 -2.59 -6.96
N GLN A 107 -17.99 -3.44 -6.66
CA GLN A 107 -17.95 -4.84 -7.10
C GLN A 107 -19.08 -5.66 -6.46
N ALA A 108 -19.36 -5.48 -5.16
CA ALA A 108 -20.51 -6.10 -4.49
C ALA A 108 -21.83 -5.73 -5.19
N ARG A 109 -22.03 -4.45 -5.54
CA ARG A 109 -23.20 -4.03 -6.32
C ARG A 109 -23.27 -4.71 -7.69
N ILE A 110 -22.13 -4.84 -8.38
CA ILE A 110 -22.05 -5.59 -9.65
C ILE A 110 -22.41 -7.05 -9.42
N GLU A 111 -21.90 -7.71 -8.40
CA GLU A 111 -22.24 -9.10 -8.05
C GLU A 111 -23.73 -9.29 -7.85
N GLN A 112 -24.38 -8.41 -7.08
CA GLN A 112 -25.83 -8.45 -6.90
C GLN A 112 -26.58 -8.38 -8.24
N GLU A 113 -26.13 -7.55 -9.19
CA GLU A 113 -26.75 -7.45 -10.52
C GLU A 113 -26.69 -8.77 -11.32
N PHE A 114 -25.65 -9.59 -11.10
CA PHE A 114 -25.51 -10.93 -11.70
C PHE A 114 -26.09 -12.04 -10.83
N GLY A 115 -26.69 -11.73 -9.68
CA GLY A 115 -27.14 -12.73 -8.70
C GLY A 115 -25.99 -13.55 -8.11
N ALA A 116 -24.78 -12.97 -8.07
CA ALA A 116 -23.61 -13.61 -7.52
C ALA A 116 -23.55 -13.43 -5.99
N GLU A 117 -23.60 -14.53 -5.27
CA GLU A 117 -23.30 -14.56 -3.83
C GLU A 117 -21.79 -14.77 -3.65
N ALA A 118 -21.11 -13.80 -3.05
CA ALA A 118 -19.66 -13.81 -2.83
C ALA A 118 -19.33 -13.66 -1.34
N SER A 119 -18.05 -13.82 -1.00
CA SER A 119 -17.55 -13.67 0.38
C SER A 119 -16.52 -12.55 0.46
N TRP A 120 -16.82 -11.55 1.27
CA TRP A 120 -16.02 -10.34 1.45
C TRP A 120 -15.30 -10.37 2.80
N TYR A 121 -13.96 -10.35 2.79
CA TYR A 121 -13.15 -10.43 3.99
C TYR A 121 -12.55 -9.05 4.30
N LEU A 122 -13.03 -8.42 5.37
CA LEU A 122 -12.61 -7.09 5.79
C LEU A 122 -11.31 -7.16 6.59
N LEU A 123 -10.25 -6.53 6.11
CA LEU A 123 -8.96 -6.47 6.80
C LEU A 123 -9.00 -5.47 7.94
N HIS A 124 -8.97 -5.98 9.18
CA HIS A 124 -9.07 -5.13 10.38
C HIS A 124 -7.84 -4.24 10.64
N THR A 125 -6.77 -4.41 9.86
CA THR A 125 -5.57 -3.58 9.87
C THR A 125 -5.51 -2.60 8.69
N ALA A 126 -6.50 -2.63 7.79
CA ALA A 126 -6.54 -1.74 6.64
C ALA A 126 -6.84 -0.29 7.05
N ALA A 127 -6.34 0.67 6.26
CA ALA A 127 -6.50 2.10 6.52
C ALA A 127 -7.97 2.57 6.54
N TYR A 128 -8.86 1.89 5.79
CA TYR A 128 -10.29 2.17 5.85
C TYR A 128 -10.89 1.71 7.17
N TYR A 129 -10.35 0.67 7.80
CA TYR A 129 -10.87 0.09 9.03
C TYR A 129 -10.44 0.89 10.26
N GLY A 130 -9.19 1.34 10.32
CA GLY A 130 -8.67 2.13 11.43
C GLY A 130 -7.15 2.29 11.38
N GLU A 131 -6.57 2.76 12.48
CA GLU A 131 -5.11 2.85 12.62
C GLU A 131 -4.69 2.76 14.09
N PHE A 132 -3.47 2.33 14.37
CA PHE A 132 -2.91 2.42 15.71
C PHE A 132 -2.32 3.81 15.97
N ILE A 133 -2.69 4.43 17.09
CA ILE A 133 -2.01 5.58 17.66
C ILE A 133 -1.37 5.13 18.98
N GLY A 134 -0.06 4.93 18.95
CA GLY A 134 0.65 4.19 19.99
C GLY A 134 0.14 2.76 20.09
N ARG A 135 -0.43 2.40 21.25
CA ARG A 135 -0.99 1.05 21.52
C ARG A 135 -2.52 0.99 21.51
N THR A 136 -3.19 2.09 21.14
CA THR A 136 -4.65 2.13 21.02
C THR A 136 -5.03 2.12 19.55
N PHE A 137 -5.96 1.26 19.17
CA PHE A 137 -6.52 1.23 17.84
C PHE A 137 -7.65 2.27 17.71
N HIS A 138 -7.55 3.16 16.75
CA HIS A 138 -8.55 4.15 16.39
C HIS A 138 -9.35 3.63 15.20
N ARG A 139 -10.45 2.94 15.50
CA ARG A 139 -11.35 2.35 14.51
C ARG A 139 -12.17 3.43 13.82
N ASN A 140 -12.35 3.35 12.51
CA ASN A 140 -13.25 4.22 11.77
C ASN A 140 -14.68 3.69 11.85
N GLU A 141 -15.36 3.93 12.99
CA GLU A 141 -16.72 3.39 13.20
C GLU A 141 -17.73 3.88 12.15
N CYS A 142 -17.47 5.04 11.52
CA CYS A 142 -18.26 5.54 10.39
C CYS A 142 -18.34 4.60 9.18
N MET A 143 -17.50 3.55 9.10
CA MET A 143 -17.53 2.55 8.03
C MET A 143 -18.60 1.47 8.22
N GLU A 144 -19.25 1.39 9.39
CA GLU A 144 -20.28 0.38 9.69
C GLU A 144 -21.34 0.27 8.59
N SER A 145 -21.78 1.40 8.03
CA SER A 145 -22.82 1.43 7.00
C SER A 145 -22.39 0.77 5.70
N ILE A 146 -21.10 0.85 5.34
CA ILE A 146 -20.58 0.19 4.15
C ILE A 146 -20.53 -1.32 4.36
N TYR A 147 -20.10 -1.77 5.53
CA TYR A 147 -20.03 -3.21 5.83
C TYR A 147 -21.42 -3.84 5.85
N LEU A 148 -22.39 -3.15 6.46
CA LEU A 148 -23.79 -3.57 6.45
C LEU A 148 -24.36 -3.58 5.03
N GLU A 149 -24.10 -2.55 4.23
CA GLU A 149 -24.55 -2.51 2.82
C GLU A 149 -24.04 -3.73 2.04
N MET A 150 -22.78 -4.13 2.20
CA MET A 150 -22.24 -5.33 1.52
C MET A 150 -23.00 -6.61 1.90
N GLN A 151 -23.40 -6.78 3.17
CA GLN A 151 -24.21 -7.93 3.59
C GLN A 151 -25.67 -7.81 3.13
N GLU A 152 -26.25 -6.61 3.13
CA GLU A 152 -27.60 -6.33 2.62
C GLU A 152 -27.73 -6.58 1.11
N LEU A 153 -26.64 -6.42 0.36
CA LEU A 153 -26.57 -6.77 -1.06
C LEU A 153 -26.70 -8.29 -1.31
N GLY A 154 -26.62 -9.11 -0.26
CA GLY A 154 -26.79 -10.55 -0.29
C GLY A 154 -25.49 -11.34 -0.19
N HIS A 155 -24.38 -10.67 0.15
CA HIS A 155 -23.07 -11.32 0.24
C HIS A 155 -22.74 -11.75 1.67
N GLU A 156 -21.82 -12.70 1.78
CA GLU A 156 -21.17 -13.01 3.03
C GLU A 156 -20.14 -11.92 3.37
N VAL A 157 -20.10 -11.51 4.64
CA VAL A 157 -19.07 -10.63 5.19
C VAL A 157 -18.36 -11.37 6.32
N ALA A 158 -17.03 -11.38 6.27
CA ALA A 158 -16.14 -12.10 7.16
C ALA A 158 -14.93 -11.24 7.54
N LEU A 159 -14.12 -11.70 8.48
CA LEU A 159 -12.92 -10.97 8.94
C LEU A 159 -11.66 -11.46 8.22
N HIS A 160 -10.90 -10.56 7.61
CA HIS A 160 -9.55 -10.83 7.14
C HIS A 160 -8.57 -10.54 8.29
N THR A 161 -7.98 -11.59 8.87
CA THR A 161 -7.26 -11.51 10.15
C THR A 161 -5.76 -11.32 9.95
N ASP A 162 -5.18 -10.34 10.65
CA ASP A 162 -3.73 -10.07 10.69
C ASP A 162 -3.17 -9.89 12.11
N PRO A 163 -3.38 -10.86 13.02
CA PRO A 163 -2.94 -10.75 14.42
C PRO A 163 -1.43 -10.70 14.59
N LEU A 164 -0.65 -11.37 13.73
CA LEU A 164 0.82 -11.39 13.85
C LEU A 164 1.43 -10.02 13.60
N TRP A 165 0.88 -9.24 12.68
CA TRP A 165 1.26 -7.84 12.50
C TRP A 165 1.04 -7.02 13.77
N ILE A 166 -0.11 -7.20 14.45
CA ILE A 166 -0.42 -6.47 15.69
C ILE A 166 0.57 -6.81 16.80
N TYR A 167 0.92 -8.09 16.95
CA TYR A 167 1.94 -8.51 17.91
C TYR A 167 3.30 -7.85 17.61
N GLN A 168 3.74 -7.95 16.36
CA GLN A 168 5.11 -7.60 15.96
C GLN A 168 5.32 -6.09 15.80
N GLU A 169 4.33 -5.35 15.30
CA GLU A 169 4.51 -3.92 15.02
C GLU A 169 4.04 -3.02 16.17
N HIS A 170 3.06 -3.48 16.97
CA HIS A 170 2.43 -2.62 17.99
C HIS A 170 2.67 -3.10 19.42
N GLY A 171 3.18 -4.32 19.62
CA GLY A 171 3.33 -4.88 20.97
C GLY A 171 1.99 -5.01 21.70
N VAL A 172 0.92 -5.25 20.95
CA VAL A 172 -0.45 -5.41 21.41
C VAL A 172 -0.88 -6.87 21.16
N ASP A 173 -1.80 -7.39 21.97
CA ASP A 173 -2.30 -8.75 21.85
C ASP A 173 -3.15 -8.89 20.57
N GLY A 174 -2.57 -9.49 19.53
CA GLY A 174 -3.23 -9.70 18.25
C GLY A 174 -4.40 -10.68 18.32
N ALA A 175 -4.40 -11.65 19.24
CA ALA A 175 -5.52 -12.56 19.42
C ALA A 175 -6.70 -11.85 20.10
N ASP A 176 -6.42 -10.98 21.06
CA ASP A 176 -7.41 -10.10 21.68
C ASP A 176 -8.02 -9.11 20.67
N ALA A 177 -7.21 -8.61 19.73
CA ALA A 177 -7.70 -7.79 18.61
C ALA A 177 -8.73 -8.55 17.76
N VAL A 178 -8.40 -9.76 17.28
CA VAL A 178 -9.32 -10.56 16.46
C VAL A 178 -10.65 -10.83 17.20
N ARG A 179 -10.59 -11.19 18.49
CA ARG A 179 -11.80 -11.41 19.31
C ARG A 179 -12.66 -10.14 19.40
N THR A 180 -12.02 -9.02 19.71
CA THR A 180 -12.68 -7.72 19.89
C THR A 180 -13.33 -7.25 18.58
N GLU A 181 -12.66 -7.40 17.45
CA GLU A 181 -13.18 -6.97 16.16
C GLU A 181 -14.32 -7.86 15.65
N ILE A 182 -14.27 -9.18 15.87
CA ILE A 182 -15.42 -10.07 15.57
C ILE A 182 -16.64 -9.67 16.40
N GLU A 183 -16.45 -9.41 17.70
CA GLU A 183 -17.53 -9.00 18.59
C GLU A 183 -18.11 -7.64 18.17
N TRP A 184 -17.26 -6.67 17.82
CA TRP A 184 -17.70 -5.37 17.33
C TRP A 184 -18.51 -5.49 16.03
N LEU A 185 -18.02 -6.23 15.03
CA LEU A 185 -18.73 -6.44 13.75
C LEU A 185 -20.11 -7.09 13.97
N ARG A 186 -20.24 -8.03 14.91
CA ARG A 186 -21.53 -8.62 15.28
C ARG A 186 -22.43 -7.64 16.01
N ASN A 187 -21.87 -6.80 16.87
CA ASN A 187 -22.63 -5.79 17.61
C ASN A 187 -23.24 -4.71 16.70
N ILE A 188 -22.60 -4.38 15.58
CA ILE A 188 -23.19 -3.48 14.56
C ILE A 188 -24.22 -4.19 13.66
N GLY A 189 -24.37 -5.52 13.78
CA GLY A 189 -25.44 -6.29 13.13
C GLY A 189 -24.98 -7.28 12.05
N LEU A 190 -23.68 -7.44 11.80
CA LEU A 190 -23.19 -8.37 10.78
C LEU A 190 -23.22 -9.84 11.26
N ASP A 191 -23.65 -10.75 10.39
CA ASP A 191 -23.47 -12.20 10.60
C ASP A 191 -22.05 -12.65 10.24
N ILE A 192 -21.10 -12.48 11.16
CA ILE A 192 -19.70 -12.91 10.96
C ILE A 192 -19.54 -14.39 11.32
N ARG A 193 -19.22 -15.23 10.32
CA ARG A 193 -19.06 -16.69 10.47
C ARG A 193 -17.76 -17.24 9.89
N GLY A 194 -17.15 -16.54 8.95
CA GLY A 194 -15.85 -16.87 8.39
C GLY A 194 -14.73 -15.99 8.91
N THR A 195 -13.50 -16.48 8.78
CA THR A 195 -12.29 -15.66 8.78
C THR A 195 -11.43 -16.01 7.60
N VAL A 196 -10.45 -15.16 7.27
CA VAL A 196 -9.35 -15.58 6.41
C VAL A 196 -8.05 -14.89 6.78
N ALA A 197 -6.95 -15.62 6.80
CA ALA A 197 -5.65 -15.10 7.18
C ALA A 197 -5.06 -14.18 6.11
N HIS A 198 -4.66 -12.97 6.53
CA HIS A 198 -3.88 -12.04 5.71
C HIS A 198 -2.41 -12.42 5.75
N ASN A 199 -1.63 -12.03 4.74
CA ASN A 199 -0.19 -12.26 4.65
C ASN A 199 0.23 -13.74 4.86
N SER A 200 1.53 -13.99 5.00
CA SER A 200 2.06 -15.36 4.94
C SER A 200 3.34 -15.54 5.75
N LYS A 201 3.76 -16.81 5.90
CA LYS A 201 4.99 -17.22 6.60
C LYS A 201 6.25 -16.41 6.22
N PRO A 202 6.50 -16.04 4.94
CA PRO A 202 7.61 -15.14 4.59
C PRO A 202 7.60 -13.77 5.27
N VAL A 203 6.42 -13.28 5.69
CA VAL A 203 6.27 -11.97 6.33
C VAL A 203 6.50 -12.09 7.83
N TYR A 204 5.91 -13.09 8.50
CA TYR A 204 5.89 -13.14 9.97
C TYR A 204 6.62 -14.33 10.60
N ASN A 205 7.29 -15.16 9.79
CA ASN A 205 7.79 -16.50 10.14
C ASN A 205 6.70 -17.52 10.51
N ALA A 206 5.41 -17.15 10.40
CA ALA A 206 4.23 -18.00 10.56
C ALA A 206 3.08 -17.46 9.69
N TRP A 207 2.09 -18.30 9.42
CA TRP A 207 0.84 -17.89 8.79
C TRP A 207 -0.12 -17.31 9.83
N ASN A 208 -0.88 -16.27 9.48
CA ASN A 208 -1.83 -15.67 10.43
C ASN A 208 -2.92 -16.63 10.91
N TYR A 209 -3.31 -17.63 10.11
CA TYR A 209 -4.28 -18.64 10.55
C TYR A 209 -3.73 -19.52 11.69
N GLU A 210 -2.41 -19.59 11.90
CA GLU A 210 -1.81 -20.37 12.97
C GLU A 210 -2.08 -19.78 14.36
N VAL A 211 -2.65 -18.56 14.44
CA VAL A 211 -3.21 -18.04 15.69
C VAL A 211 -4.35 -18.92 16.23
N PHE A 212 -5.03 -19.68 15.36
CA PHE A 212 -6.14 -20.55 15.72
C PHE A 212 -5.67 -21.97 16.03
N LYS A 213 -6.27 -22.58 17.05
CA LYS A 213 -6.00 -23.97 17.45
C LYS A 213 -6.32 -24.93 16.32
N GLY A 214 -5.44 -25.89 16.10
CA GLY A 214 -5.62 -26.93 15.08
C GLY A 214 -5.22 -26.50 13.66
N ARG A 215 -4.83 -25.23 13.47
CA ARG A 215 -4.28 -24.73 12.21
C ARG A 215 -2.75 -24.80 12.26
N TYR A 216 -2.15 -25.39 11.23
CA TYR A 216 -0.71 -25.61 11.09
C TYR A 216 -0.28 -25.29 9.65
N ASP A 217 1.02 -25.09 9.39
CA ASP A 217 1.49 -25.00 8.00
C ASP A 217 1.12 -26.29 7.25
N TYR A 218 0.17 -26.20 6.31
CA TYR A 218 -0.35 -27.35 5.55
C TYR A 218 0.75 -28.12 4.78
N ARG A 219 1.95 -27.53 4.67
CA ARG A 219 3.11 -28.12 3.99
C ARG A 219 4.04 -28.90 4.92
N ASP A 220 3.87 -28.80 6.24
CA ASP A 220 4.75 -29.45 7.23
C ASP A 220 3.93 -30.34 8.16
N THR A 221 3.71 -31.59 7.74
CA THR A 221 2.88 -32.56 8.46
C THR A 221 3.63 -33.31 9.57
N GLU A 222 4.94 -33.09 9.73
CA GLU A 222 5.80 -33.97 10.54
C GLU A 222 6.45 -33.30 11.76
N GLN A 223 6.32 -31.99 11.97
CA GLN A 223 6.91 -31.32 13.13
C GLN A 223 5.86 -30.86 14.15
N ALA A 224 6.16 -31.11 15.43
CA ALA A 224 5.52 -30.40 16.53
C ALA A 224 6.00 -28.93 16.45
N GLU A 225 5.35 -28.14 15.61
CA GLU A 225 5.70 -26.73 15.42
C GLU A 225 5.53 -25.96 16.75
N PRO A 226 6.38 -24.95 17.02
CA PRO A 226 6.33 -24.20 18.26
C PRO A 226 4.97 -23.51 18.46
N ASP A 227 4.54 -23.34 19.71
CA ASP A 227 3.33 -22.56 20.09
C ASP A 227 3.56 -21.04 20.03
N PHE A 228 4.63 -20.63 19.36
CA PHE A 228 5.02 -19.24 19.18
C PHE A 228 5.86 -19.08 17.92
N VAL A 229 5.92 -17.86 17.42
CA VAL A 229 6.82 -17.44 16.35
C VAL A 229 7.68 -16.29 16.85
N GLU A 230 8.96 -16.30 16.52
CA GLU A 230 9.88 -15.21 16.82
C GLU A 230 10.26 -14.47 15.54
N LYS A 231 10.17 -13.14 15.60
CA LYS A 231 10.65 -12.25 14.55
C LYS A 231 11.08 -10.92 15.17
N ASN A 232 12.27 -10.43 14.79
CA ASN A 232 12.84 -9.16 15.28
C ASN A 232 12.84 -9.05 16.82
N GLY A 233 13.20 -10.15 17.50
CA GLY A 233 13.20 -10.24 18.97
C GLY A 233 11.81 -10.24 19.64
N ILE A 234 10.73 -10.31 18.86
CA ILE A 234 9.36 -10.38 19.37
C ILE A 234 8.83 -11.81 19.24
N THR A 235 8.50 -12.43 20.38
CA THR A 235 7.88 -13.75 20.44
C THR A 235 6.35 -13.62 20.47
N ALA A 236 5.69 -13.84 19.34
CA ALA A 236 4.24 -13.83 19.22
C ALA A 236 3.65 -15.24 19.44
N PRO A 237 2.60 -15.41 20.27
CA PRO A 237 2.02 -16.72 20.53
C PRO A 237 1.14 -17.19 19.37
N LEU A 238 1.16 -18.48 19.11
CA LEU A 238 0.30 -19.18 18.15
C LEU A 238 -0.77 -19.99 18.89
N ARG A 239 -1.82 -20.43 18.19
CA ARG A 239 -2.87 -21.34 18.70
C ARG A 239 -3.57 -20.83 19.96
N THR A 240 -3.67 -19.52 20.10
CA THR A 240 -4.33 -18.83 21.22
C THR A 240 -5.83 -18.70 21.03
N LEU A 241 -6.31 -18.70 19.78
CA LEU A 241 -7.72 -18.59 19.42
C LEU A 241 -8.36 -19.95 19.13
N CYS A 242 -9.68 -20.03 19.27
CA CYS A 242 -10.47 -21.22 18.91
C CYS A 242 -11.67 -20.77 18.09
N GLU A 243 -11.74 -21.17 16.82
CA GLU A 243 -12.79 -20.77 15.88
C GLU A 243 -14.19 -21.07 16.44
N ALA A 244 -14.41 -22.28 16.95
CA ALA A 244 -15.69 -22.67 17.54
C ALA A 244 -16.10 -21.80 18.75
N GLN A 245 -15.14 -21.38 19.60
CA GLN A 245 -15.43 -20.49 20.73
C GLN A 245 -15.76 -19.07 20.27
N LEU A 246 -15.23 -18.65 19.13
CA LEU A 246 -15.56 -17.39 18.47
C LEU A 246 -16.81 -17.50 17.60
N GLY A 247 -17.48 -18.65 17.53
CA GLY A 247 -18.64 -18.87 16.66
C GLY A 247 -18.32 -18.79 15.17
N LEU A 248 -17.06 -19.04 14.81
CA LEU A 248 -16.60 -19.15 13.43
C LEU A 248 -16.79 -20.59 12.95
N GLU A 249 -17.17 -20.73 11.68
CA GLU A 249 -17.50 -22.00 11.04
C GLU A 249 -16.37 -22.50 10.14
N TYR A 250 -15.55 -21.60 9.58
CA TYR A 250 -14.51 -21.93 8.63
C TYR A 250 -13.43 -20.84 8.51
N GLU A 251 -12.30 -21.20 7.88
CA GLU A 251 -11.27 -20.28 7.41
C GLU A 251 -11.24 -20.27 5.87
N GLY A 252 -11.13 -19.11 5.23
CA GLY A 252 -11.36 -18.97 3.79
C GLY A 252 -10.40 -19.75 2.89
N ASN A 253 -9.23 -20.17 3.37
CA ASN A 253 -8.34 -21.07 2.63
C ASN A 253 -8.77 -22.54 2.72
N ASP A 254 -9.72 -22.91 3.58
CA ASP A 254 -10.27 -24.27 3.66
C ASP A 254 -10.85 -24.72 2.33
N ALA A 255 -11.50 -23.81 1.59
CA ALA A 255 -12.05 -24.12 0.27
C ALA A 255 -10.97 -24.57 -0.72
N LEU A 256 -9.74 -24.10 -0.56
CA LEU A 256 -8.59 -24.43 -1.42
C LEU A 256 -7.96 -25.78 -1.07
N HIS A 257 -8.16 -26.23 0.16
CA HIS A 257 -7.51 -27.42 0.71
C HIS A 257 -8.50 -28.54 1.03
N HIS A 258 -9.80 -28.31 0.81
CA HIS A 258 -10.84 -29.29 1.09
C HIS A 258 -10.66 -30.53 0.21
N PRO A 259 -10.42 -31.72 0.78
CA PRO A 259 -10.12 -32.93 0.00
C PRO A 259 -11.29 -33.38 -0.88
N ASP A 260 -12.52 -33.11 -0.45
CA ASP A 260 -13.74 -33.55 -1.13
C ASP A 260 -14.33 -32.51 -2.09
N ILE A 261 -13.66 -31.38 -2.32
CA ILE A 261 -14.11 -30.35 -3.27
C ILE A 261 -13.14 -30.36 -4.46
N PRO A 262 -13.44 -31.08 -5.56
CA PRO A 262 -12.68 -30.97 -6.79
C PRO A 262 -12.86 -29.56 -7.35
N HIS A 263 -11.77 -28.81 -7.48
CA HIS A 263 -11.87 -27.41 -7.87
C HIS A 263 -10.84 -26.96 -8.91
N LEU A 264 -11.21 -25.88 -9.61
CA LEU A 264 -10.29 -24.98 -10.28
C LEU A 264 -10.04 -23.78 -9.35
N TYR A 265 -8.81 -23.27 -9.33
CA TYR A 265 -8.45 -22.14 -8.48
C TYR A 265 -7.68 -21.08 -9.24
N GLY A 266 -8.12 -19.84 -9.06
CA GLY A 266 -7.51 -18.64 -9.62
C GLY A 266 -7.41 -17.53 -8.59
N ALA A 267 -6.29 -16.80 -8.59
CA ALA A 267 -6.15 -15.57 -7.83
C ALA A 267 -5.65 -14.43 -8.72
N THR A 268 -6.29 -13.27 -8.66
CA THR A 268 -5.84 -12.07 -9.37
C THR A 268 -4.51 -11.58 -8.77
N ARG A 269 -3.53 -11.25 -9.61
CA ARG A 269 -2.29 -10.57 -9.20
C ARG A 269 -2.09 -9.20 -9.84
N ALA A 270 -2.88 -8.91 -10.86
CA ALA A 270 -3.09 -7.61 -11.48
C ALA A 270 -4.33 -7.73 -12.38
N VAL A 271 -4.70 -6.64 -13.05
CA VAL A 271 -5.72 -6.69 -14.11
C VAL A 271 -5.35 -7.73 -15.14
N ASN A 272 -6.32 -8.55 -15.51
CA ASN A 272 -6.16 -9.55 -16.55
C ASN A 272 -4.95 -10.47 -16.34
N ARG A 273 -4.53 -10.67 -15.08
CA ARG A 273 -3.36 -11.48 -14.71
C ARG A 273 -3.72 -12.41 -13.57
N TRP A 274 -4.05 -13.64 -13.93
CA TRP A 274 -4.51 -14.68 -13.03
C TRP A 274 -3.41 -15.66 -12.72
N ARG A 275 -3.11 -15.85 -11.43
CA ARG A 275 -2.37 -17.03 -10.97
C ARG A 275 -3.34 -18.19 -10.97
N TRP A 276 -3.27 -19.03 -12.00
CA TRP A 276 -4.21 -20.11 -12.25
C TRP A 276 -3.55 -21.46 -11.97
N VAL A 277 -4.05 -22.21 -10.98
CA VAL A 277 -3.37 -23.44 -10.49
C VAL A 277 -3.23 -24.54 -11.54
N PRO A 278 -4.24 -24.85 -12.38
CA PRO A 278 -4.06 -25.80 -13.48
C PRO A 278 -2.86 -25.45 -14.36
N HIS A 279 -2.71 -24.17 -14.70
CA HIS A 279 -1.57 -23.68 -15.48
C HIS A 279 -0.25 -23.72 -14.69
N GLN A 280 -0.27 -23.34 -13.41
CA GLN A 280 0.92 -23.39 -12.55
C GLN A 280 1.48 -24.82 -12.41
N LYS A 281 0.63 -25.85 -12.34
CA LYS A 281 1.08 -27.24 -12.31
C LYS A 281 1.85 -27.62 -13.58
N ARG A 282 1.40 -27.14 -14.74
CA ARG A 282 2.04 -27.37 -16.05
C ARG A 282 3.39 -26.64 -16.16
N VAL A 283 3.48 -25.43 -15.60
CA VAL A 283 4.75 -24.71 -15.46
C VAL A 283 5.73 -25.48 -14.57
N LEU A 284 5.28 -25.91 -13.39
CA LEU A 284 6.12 -26.66 -12.44
C LEU A 284 6.56 -28.03 -12.97
N SER A 285 5.79 -28.65 -13.87
CA SER A 285 6.18 -29.89 -14.55
C SER A 285 7.07 -29.66 -15.78
N GLY A 286 7.36 -28.41 -16.14
CA GLY A 286 8.14 -28.05 -17.33
C GLY A 286 7.39 -28.23 -18.66
N GLU A 287 6.07 -28.38 -18.63
CA GLU A 287 5.24 -28.47 -19.84
C GLU A 287 5.11 -27.11 -20.53
N VAL A 288 5.19 -26.02 -19.76
CA VAL A 288 5.11 -24.64 -20.26
C VAL A 288 6.24 -23.81 -19.64
N PRO A 289 6.83 -22.84 -20.37
CA PRO A 289 7.85 -21.93 -19.84
C PRO A 289 7.43 -21.19 -18.55
N ASP A 290 8.39 -20.94 -17.66
CA ASP A 290 8.16 -20.33 -16.34
C ASP A 290 7.71 -18.86 -16.41
N ASP A 291 8.08 -18.14 -17.47
CA ASP A 291 7.62 -16.78 -17.74
C ASP A 291 6.11 -16.69 -18.04
N THR A 292 5.45 -17.83 -18.26
CA THR A 292 3.99 -17.90 -18.48
C THR A 292 3.20 -18.16 -17.21
N GLN A 293 3.76 -17.97 -16.00
CA GLN A 293 3.10 -18.32 -14.72
C GLN A 293 1.67 -17.75 -14.52
N PHE A 294 1.26 -16.78 -15.33
CA PHE A 294 -0.05 -16.15 -15.31
C PHE A 294 -0.80 -16.38 -16.62
N VAL A 295 -2.12 -16.45 -16.53
CA VAL A 295 -3.03 -16.45 -17.69
C VAL A 295 -3.88 -15.18 -17.68
N ASP A 296 -4.33 -14.77 -18.85
CA ASP A 296 -5.36 -13.74 -18.98
C ASP A 296 -6.74 -14.26 -18.55
N GLN A 297 -7.68 -13.32 -18.38
CA GLN A 297 -9.06 -13.58 -17.97
C GLN A 297 -9.81 -14.40 -19.02
N GLU A 298 -9.60 -14.16 -20.32
CA GLU A 298 -10.28 -14.91 -21.38
C GLU A 298 -9.91 -16.39 -21.33
N ARG A 299 -8.62 -16.69 -21.19
CA ARG A 299 -8.13 -18.05 -21.02
C ARG A 299 -8.65 -18.69 -19.74
N MET A 300 -8.62 -17.97 -18.61
CA MET A 300 -9.20 -18.47 -17.36
C MET A 300 -10.68 -18.80 -17.52
N LEU A 301 -11.47 -17.93 -18.18
CA LEU A 301 -12.89 -18.16 -18.46
C LEU A 301 -13.10 -19.36 -19.39
N ASN A 302 -12.25 -19.56 -20.40
CA ASN A 302 -12.29 -20.73 -21.26
C ASN A 302 -12.07 -22.03 -20.46
N GLU A 303 -11.11 -22.04 -19.53
CA GLU A 303 -10.88 -23.19 -18.66
C GLU A 303 -12.04 -23.37 -17.64
N CYS A 304 -12.71 -22.30 -17.20
CA CYS A 304 -13.93 -22.39 -16.39
C CYS A 304 -15.10 -23.02 -17.17
N ARG A 305 -15.20 -22.78 -18.48
CA ARG A 305 -16.22 -23.43 -19.34
C ARG A 305 -16.04 -24.94 -19.45
N GLU A 306 -14.83 -25.44 -19.16
CA GLU A 306 -14.52 -26.87 -19.14
C GLU A 306 -14.79 -27.54 -17.77
N ALA A 307 -15.15 -26.76 -16.75
CA ALA A 307 -15.51 -27.28 -15.44
C ALA A 307 -16.75 -28.18 -15.53
N ARG A 308 -16.70 -29.32 -14.84
CA ARG A 308 -17.75 -30.36 -14.90
C ARG A 308 -18.69 -30.22 -13.71
N PRO A 309 -19.97 -30.63 -13.85
CA PRO A 309 -20.86 -30.77 -12.72
C PRO A 309 -20.24 -31.57 -11.56
N GLY A 310 -20.48 -31.14 -10.33
CA GLY A 310 -19.82 -31.69 -9.13
C GLY A 310 -18.41 -31.15 -8.88
N GLN A 311 -17.98 -30.10 -9.60
CA GLN A 311 -16.77 -29.34 -9.33
C GLN A 311 -17.09 -27.92 -8.83
N ALA A 312 -16.07 -27.28 -8.25
CA ALA A 312 -16.10 -25.87 -7.91
C ALA A 312 -15.08 -25.05 -8.73
N VAL A 313 -15.36 -23.77 -8.91
CA VAL A 313 -14.39 -22.76 -9.36
C VAL A 313 -14.24 -21.75 -8.23
N ILE A 314 -13.03 -21.64 -7.69
CA ILE A 314 -12.73 -20.76 -6.56
C ILE A 314 -11.86 -19.63 -7.07
N LEU A 315 -12.37 -18.41 -6.99
CA LEU A 315 -11.68 -17.20 -7.43
C LEU A 315 -11.35 -16.32 -6.22
N VAL A 316 -10.11 -15.85 -6.15
CA VAL A 316 -9.67 -14.85 -5.18
C VAL A 316 -9.39 -13.54 -5.91
N VAL A 317 -10.14 -12.51 -5.56
CA VAL A 317 -10.08 -11.19 -6.16
C VAL A 317 -9.65 -10.18 -5.11
N HIS A 318 -8.72 -9.28 -5.46
CA HIS A 318 -8.40 -8.13 -4.62
C HIS A 318 -9.04 -6.90 -5.26
N PRO A 319 -9.94 -6.18 -4.58
CA PRO A 319 -10.67 -5.07 -5.19
C PRO A 319 -9.77 -3.94 -5.73
N CYS A 320 -8.59 -3.75 -5.15
CA CYS A 320 -7.62 -2.75 -5.57
C CYS A 320 -7.17 -2.92 -7.04
N TYR A 321 -7.25 -4.12 -7.63
CA TYR A 321 -6.93 -4.34 -9.04
C TYR A 321 -8.01 -3.89 -10.01
N TYR A 322 -9.20 -3.54 -9.53
CA TYR A 322 -10.31 -3.03 -10.35
C TYR A 322 -10.77 -1.64 -9.89
N GLY A 323 -9.89 -0.93 -9.18
CA GLY A 323 -10.12 0.39 -8.62
C GLY A 323 -9.39 1.51 -9.37
N ALA A 324 -9.36 1.51 -10.71
CA ALA A 324 -8.70 2.59 -11.44
C ALA A 324 -9.34 3.93 -11.06
N ARG A 325 -8.55 5.01 -11.01
CA ARG A 325 -9.00 6.34 -10.61
C ARG A 325 -8.42 7.40 -11.54
N ALA A 326 -9.19 8.44 -11.81
CA ALA A 326 -8.75 9.58 -12.64
C ALA A 326 -7.92 10.63 -11.85
N ASP A 327 -8.08 10.68 -10.52
CA ASP A 327 -7.24 11.46 -9.61
C ASP A 327 -7.43 10.93 -8.17
N ALA A 328 -6.67 11.48 -7.23
CA ALA A 328 -6.70 11.05 -5.83
C ALA A 328 -8.04 11.32 -5.09
N SER A 329 -8.89 12.19 -5.64
CA SER A 329 -10.20 12.56 -5.09
C SER A 329 -11.36 11.83 -5.79
N ALA A 330 -11.16 11.39 -7.03
CA ALA A 330 -12.18 10.77 -7.85
C ALA A 330 -12.60 9.38 -7.35
N GLU A 331 -13.88 9.04 -7.56
CA GLU A 331 -14.38 7.68 -7.44
C GLU A 331 -13.89 6.78 -8.59
N PRO A 332 -13.89 5.44 -8.43
CA PRO A 332 -13.57 4.55 -9.54
C PRO A 332 -14.60 4.69 -10.68
N PRO A 333 -14.15 4.85 -11.94
CA PRO A 333 -15.05 5.02 -13.06
C PRO A 333 -15.65 3.67 -13.45
N HIS A 334 -16.97 3.57 -13.51
CA HIS A 334 -17.67 2.32 -13.84
C HIS A 334 -17.53 1.86 -15.30
N ARG A 335 -17.02 2.71 -16.22
CA ARG A 335 -16.86 2.40 -17.65
C ARG A 335 -15.89 3.38 -18.33
N LEU A 336 -15.07 2.89 -19.27
CA LEU A 336 -14.22 3.71 -20.15
C LEU A 336 -14.85 3.82 -21.55
N THR A 337 -14.79 5.02 -22.16
CA THR A 337 -15.22 5.23 -23.56
C THR A 337 -14.21 6.11 -24.31
N ARG A 338 -14.00 5.82 -25.60
CA ARG A 338 -13.10 6.51 -26.54
C ARG A 338 -13.52 7.97 -26.78
N CYS A 339 -12.57 8.92 -26.73
CA CYS A 339 -12.71 10.24 -27.37
C CYS A 339 -12.17 10.21 -28.81
N SER A 340 -12.34 11.27 -29.59
CA SER A 340 -11.68 11.40 -30.90
C SER A 340 -10.21 11.79 -30.73
N MET A 341 -9.34 11.18 -31.55
CA MET A 341 -7.91 11.53 -31.63
C MET A 341 -7.75 12.75 -32.55
N GLU A 342 -7.17 13.83 -32.04
CA GLU A 342 -6.89 15.05 -32.79
C GLU A 342 -5.39 15.34 -32.78
N LEU A 343 -4.82 15.75 -33.91
CA LEU A 343 -3.43 16.19 -33.92
C LEU A 343 -3.33 17.50 -33.11
N ASP A 344 -2.54 17.49 -32.04
CA ASP A 344 -2.13 18.72 -31.36
C ASP A 344 -1.31 19.53 -32.36
N ARG A 345 -1.86 20.68 -32.76
CA ARG A 345 -1.27 21.54 -33.80
C ARG A 345 0.02 22.22 -33.36
N THR A 346 0.30 22.22 -32.07
CA THR A 346 1.46 22.86 -31.44
C THR A 346 2.63 21.89 -31.34
N THR A 347 2.35 20.65 -30.93
CA THR A 347 3.37 19.61 -30.75
C THR A 347 3.50 18.69 -31.96
N GLY A 348 2.53 18.69 -32.87
CA GLY A 348 2.45 17.78 -34.02
C GLY A 348 2.16 16.33 -33.64
N MET A 349 1.98 16.05 -32.35
CA MET A 349 1.68 14.72 -31.84
C MET A 349 0.18 14.45 -31.90
N PRO A 350 -0.24 13.20 -32.16
CA PRO A 350 -1.62 12.80 -31.90
C PRO A 350 -1.90 13.00 -30.41
N GLY A 351 -2.81 13.93 -30.10
CA GLY A 351 -3.40 14.10 -28.77
C GLY A 351 -4.86 13.62 -28.80
N TRP A 352 -5.45 13.34 -27.65
CA TRP A 352 -6.91 13.22 -27.59
C TRP A 352 -7.46 14.62 -27.28
N THR A 353 -8.56 15.02 -27.94
CA THR A 353 -9.22 16.28 -27.60
C THR A 353 -9.55 16.24 -26.10
N PRO A 354 -9.27 17.29 -25.29
CA PRO A 354 -9.65 17.31 -23.87
C PRO A 354 -11.17 17.19 -23.76
N GLY A 355 -11.63 15.95 -23.52
CA GLY A 355 -13.02 15.58 -23.40
C GLY A 355 -13.34 15.23 -21.96
N GLU A 356 -14.56 15.56 -21.55
CA GLU A 356 -15.15 15.14 -20.30
C GLU A 356 -15.22 13.58 -20.26
N MET A 357 -15.04 12.97 -19.08
CA MET A 357 -15.28 11.53 -18.89
C MET A 357 -16.77 11.26 -19.15
N VAL A 358 -17.16 10.95 -20.38
CA VAL A 358 -18.56 10.69 -20.74
C VAL A 358 -18.71 9.30 -21.34
N SER A 359 -19.44 8.48 -20.61
CA SER A 359 -19.95 7.16 -20.99
C SER A 359 -20.72 7.21 -22.32
N MET A 360 -20.41 6.32 -23.28
CA MET A 360 -21.39 5.70 -24.22
C MET A 360 -20.82 4.45 -24.94
N GLY A 361 -21.62 3.40 -25.09
CA GLY A 361 -21.16 2.10 -25.59
C GLY A 361 -21.12 1.89 -27.11
N GLY A 362 -20.32 0.91 -27.53
CA GLY A 362 -20.37 0.23 -28.84
C GLY A 362 -20.20 -1.30 -28.69
N PRO A 363 -20.62 -2.10 -29.69
CA PRO A 363 -20.67 -3.58 -29.64
C PRO A 363 -19.29 -4.26 -29.71
N GLU A 364 -19.23 -5.47 -29.15
CA GLU A 364 -18.06 -6.33 -28.81
C GLU A 364 -17.04 -6.66 -29.92
N ASN A 365 -17.28 -6.27 -31.18
CA ASN A 365 -16.49 -6.74 -32.33
C ASN A 365 -15.54 -5.68 -32.94
N GLU A 366 -15.27 -4.58 -32.23
CA GLU A 366 -14.31 -3.55 -32.69
C GLU A 366 -12.91 -3.74 -32.07
N PRO A 367 -11.83 -3.35 -32.77
CA PRO A 367 -10.46 -3.47 -32.26
C PRO A 367 -10.31 -2.76 -30.91
N GLN A 368 -9.98 -3.53 -29.87
CA GLN A 368 -9.65 -3.00 -28.56
C GLN A 368 -8.18 -2.58 -28.54
N GLU A 369 -7.95 -1.28 -28.45
CA GLU A 369 -6.61 -0.73 -28.22
C GLU A 369 -6.50 -0.42 -26.73
N TYR A 370 -5.46 -0.95 -26.08
CA TYR A 370 -5.17 -0.69 -24.66
C TYR A 370 -4.88 0.80 -24.48
N GLN A 371 -5.90 1.60 -24.19
CA GLN A 371 -5.69 2.99 -23.80
C GLN A 371 -5.00 3.00 -22.44
N ALA A 372 -3.81 3.60 -22.40
CA ALA A 372 -3.32 4.20 -21.17
C ALA A 372 -4.41 5.15 -20.66
N ILE A 373 -4.72 5.07 -19.37
CA ILE A 373 -5.64 5.99 -18.71
C ILE A 373 -4.94 7.36 -18.68
N SER A 374 -4.99 8.10 -19.77
CA SER A 374 -4.52 9.48 -19.80
C SER A 374 -5.60 10.36 -19.16
N MET A 375 -5.28 10.91 -18.00
CA MET A 375 -6.22 11.67 -17.18
C MET A 375 -6.19 13.13 -17.65
N ALA A 376 -7.33 13.66 -18.08
CA ALA A 376 -7.44 15.05 -18.53
C ALA A 376 -7.55 16.01 -17.32
N ASN A 377 -6.82 17.13 -17.36
CA ASN A 377 -7.03 18.24 -16.43
C ASN A 377 -7.16 19.59 -17.19
N LYS A 378 -7.29 20.70 -16.44
CA LYS A 378 -7.49 22.07 -16.98
C LYS A 378 -6.34 22.57 -17.89
N GLN A 379 -5.23 21.83 -17.99
CA GLN A 379 -4.03 22.17 -18.75
C GLN A 379 -3.80 21.23 -19.96
N GLY A 380 -4.65 20.19 -20.15
CA GLY A 380 -4.51 19.18 -21.21
C GLY A 380 -4.46 17.76 -20.65
N MET A 381 -4.23 16.76 -21.51
CA MET A 381 -3.90 15.40 -21.07
C MET A 381 -2.50 15.44 -20.45
N LEU A 382 -2.40 15.18 -19.16
CA LEU A 382 -1.13 14.84 -18.54
C LEU A 382 -1.27 13.50 -17.85
N ASP A 383 -0.30 12.65 -18.12
CA ASP A 383 -0.04 11.41 -17.42
C ASP A 383 0.48 11.70 -15.99
N ALA A 384 -0.10 12.63 -15.24
CA ALA A 384 0.25 12.85 -13.84
C ALA A 384 -0.91 13.50 -13.08
N PRO A 385 -1.17 13.11 -11.81
CA PRO A 385 -1.94 13.97 -10.93
C PRO A 385 -1.24 15.33 -10.85
N THR A 386 -1.94 16.39 -11.25
CA THR A 386 -1.62 17.69 -10.66
C THR A 386 -1.97 17.58 -9.19
N VAL A 387 -0.95 17.63 -8.32
CA VAL A 387 -1.09 17.86 -6.88
C VAL A 387 -2.23 18.85 -6.67
N GLU A 388 -3.23 18.48 -5.85
CA GLU A 388 -4.36 19.36 -5.61
C GLU A 388 -3.86 20.80 -5.34
N PRO A 389 -4.47 21.84 -5.93
CA PRO A 389 -4.14 23.23 -5.61
C PRO A 389 -4.44 23.64 -4.15
N GLY A 390 -4.65 22.68 -3.25
CA GLY A 390 -5.15 22.84 -1.90
C GLY A 390 -4.06 22.89 -0.84
N ASP A 391 -3.10 23.80 -0.99
CA ASP A 391 -2.68 24.71 0.09
C ASP A 391 -1.64 25.67 -0.50
N GLU A 392 -2.09 26.78 -1.09
CA GLU A 392 -1.19 27.88 -1.47
C GLU A 392 -0.37 28.40 -0.28
N ASN A 393 -0.77 28.03 0.95
CA ASN A 393 -0.10 28.38 2.18
C ASN A 393 1.04 27.41 2.57
N THR A 394 1.21 26.25 1.90
CA THR A 394 2.33 25.35 2.24
C THR A 394 3.65 25.96 1.78
N ARG A 395 4.48 26.38 2.74
CA ARG A 395 5.76 27.04 2.45
C ARG A 395 6.86 26.06 2.10
N ILE A 396 6.77 24.79 2.49
CA ILE A 396 7.81 23.79 2.27
C ILE A 396 7.35 22.71 1.28
N GLU A 397 8.11 22.58 0.18
CA GLU A 397 7.99 21.46 -0.75
C GLU A 397 9.21 20.53 -0.61
N ILE A 398 8.95 19.23 -0.43
CA ILE A 398 9.96 18.17 -0.40
C ILE A 398 9.79 17.34 -1.66
N SER A 399 10.79 17.34 -2.54
CA SER A 399 10.83 16.48 -3.71
C SER A 399 11.69 15.25 -3.44
N LEU A 400 11.10 14.05 -3.60
CA LEU A 400 11.77 12.76 -3.48
C LEU A 400 11.96 12.18 -4.88
N LEU A 401 13.20 12.21 -5.39
CA LEU A 401 13.56 11.68 -6.71
C LEU A 401 14.34 10.39 -6.50
N GLY A 402 13.97 9.26 -7.10
CA GLY A 402 14.70 8.03 -6.83
C GLY A 402 14.13 6.79 -7.50
N GLY A 403 14.66 5.64 -7.08
CA GLY A 403 14.31 4.31 -7.55
C GLY A 403 13.22 3.62 -6.73
N HIS A 404 13.37 2.30 -6.57
CA HIS A 404 12.38 1.45 -5.90
C HIS A 404 12.10 1.83 -4.44
N ASN A 405 13.13 2.23 -3.68
CA ASN A 405 12.99 2.47 -2.24
C ASN A 405 12.36 3.82 -1.95
N PHE A 406 12.57 4.82 -2.81
CA PHE A 406 11.82 6.07 -2.71
C PHE A 406 10.39 5.94 -3.23
N ASP A 407 10.17 5.11 -4.26
CA ASP A 407 8.81 4.83 -4.72
C ASP A 407 7.99 4.10 -3.65
N GLY A 408 8.62 3.17 -2.92
CA GLY A 408 7.96 2.40 -1.88
C GLY A 408 6.96 1.38 -2.41
N ALA A 409 7.11 0.92 -3.66
CA ALA A 409 6.31 -0.14 -4.29
C ALA A 409 6.09 -1.38 -3.43
N CYS A 410 6.96 -1.63 -2.46
CA CYS A 410 6.94 -2.84 -1.64
C CYS A 410 6.24 -2.65 -0.28
N VAL A 411 5.89 -1.42 0.12
CA VAL A 411 5.23 -1.15 1.40
C VAL A 411 3.95 -0.33 1.22
N GLN A 412 3.03 -0.45 2.18
CA GLN A 412 1.80 0.33 2.19
C GLN A 412 2.10 1.84 2.19
N SER A 413 1.30 2.64 1.49
CA SER A 413 1.50 4.08 1.26
C SER A 413 1.86 4.90 2.50
N ARG A 414 1.29 4.57 3.67
CA ARG A 414 1.59 5.26 4.95
C ARG A 414 2.93 4.88 5.56
N ILE A 415 3.37 3.65 5.30
CA ILE A 415 4.66 3.13 5.75
C ILE A 415 5.77 3.63 4.84
N GLN A 416 5.45 4.02 3.60
CA GLN A 416 6.42 4.65 2.70
C GLN A 416 7.06 5.89 3.35
N LEU A 417 8.25 6.21 2.87
CA LEU A 417 9.12 7.25 3.41
C LEU A 417 8.38 8.57 3.64
N GLN A 418 7.59 9.02 2.66
CA GLN A 418 6.81 10.25 2.73
C GLN A 418 5.68 10.20 3.76
N GLY A 419 5.07 9.03 3.96
CA GLY A 419 4.06 8.83 4.99
C GLY A 419 4.67 9.04 6.37
N ARG A 420 5.86 8.46 6.59
CA ARG A 420 6.60 8.65 7.84
C ARG A 420 7.09 10.08 8.05
N ILE A 421 7.58 10.77 7.03
CA ILE A 421 7.96 12.19 7.13
C ILE A 421 6.75 13.01 7.60
N ARG A 422 5.57 12.83 7.00
CA ARG A 422 4.34 13.52 7.42
C ARG A 422 3.96 13.22 8.86
N GLU A 423 4.04 11.95 9.27
CA GLU A 423 3.75 11.53 10.64
C GLU A 423 4.65 12.27 11.65
N ARG A 424 5.95 12.35 11.39
CA ARG A 424 6.92 13.03 12.27
C ARG A 424 6.70 14.52 12.39
N TRP A 425 6.23 15.15 11.32
CA TRP A 425 5.84 16.55 11.36
C TRP A 425 4.54 16.75 12.16
N ALA A 426 3.60 15.81 12.05
CA ALA A 426 2.33 15.87 12.77
C ALA A 426 2.54 15.68 14.27
N GLU A 427 3.44 14.78 14.66
CA GLU A 427 3.86 14.58 16.06
C GLU A 427 4.43 15.86 16.71
N ARG A 428 4.95 16.78 15.91
CA ARG A 428 5.54 18.06 16.35
C ARG A 428 4.61 19.27 16.16
N ASP A 429 3.38 19.05 15.72
CA ASP A 429 2.40 20.12 15.43
C ASP A 429 2.93 21.16 14.40
N LEU A 430 3.71 20.68 13.42
CA LEU A 430 4.29 21.50 12.36
C LEU A 430 3.36 21.58 11.15
N GLN A 431 3.47 22.65 10.36
CA GLN A 431 2.78 22.75 9.08
C GLN A 431 3.18 21.59 8.17
N MET A 432 2.22 20.79 7.71
CA MET A 432 2.50 19.63 6.84
C MET A 432 3.26 20.05 5.58
N PRO A 433 4.39 19.40 5.25
CA PRO A 433 5.10 19.71 4.02
C PRO A 433 4.34 19.11 2.84
N ARG A 434 4.42 19.81 1.71
CA ARG A 434 4.01 19.25 0.42
C ARG A 434 5.11 18.30 -0.02
N ILE A 435 4.79 17.04 -0.26
CA ILE A 435 5.77 16.05 -0.71
C ILE A 435 5.45 15.67 -2.15
N LEU A 436 6.37 15.97 -3.05
CA LEU A 436 6.35 15.58 -4.46
C LEU A 436 7.23 14.33 -4.64
N LYS A 437 6.61 13.18 -4.87
CA LYS A 437 7.33 11.93 -5.15
C LYS A 437 7.53 11.78 -6.66
N LEU A 438 8.76 11.93 -7.11
CA LEU A 438 9.24 11.68 -8.48
C LEU A 438 10.17 10.46 -8.47
N ALA A 439 9.71 9.40 -7.82
CA ALA A 439 10.43 8.14 -7.70
C ALA A 439 9.63 7.05 -8.38
N PHE A 440 10.32 6.21 -9.13
CA PHE A 440 9.70 5.10 -9.83
C PHE A 440 10.66 3.93 -9.86
N PRO A 441 10.12 2.70 -9.90
CA PRO A 441 10.88 1.55 -10.29
C PRO A 441 11.80 1.89 -11.44
N THR A 442 13.10 1.62 -11.25
CA THR A 442 14.06 1.62 -12.35
C THR A 442 14.34 2.99 -13.00
N ALA A 443 14.18 4.09 -12.27
CA ALA A 443 14.53 5.42 -12.77
C ALA A 443 16.02 5.52 -13.17
N SER A 444 16.30 6.03 -14.37
CA SER A 444 17.66 6.40 -14.78
C SER A 444 17.96 7.84 -14.35
N PRO A 445 19.24 8.27 -14.29
CA PRO A 445 19.57 9.67 -14.02
C PRO A 445 18.84 10.62 -14.97
N ASP A 446 18.85 10.33 -16.28
CA ASP A 446 18.14 11.12 -17.29
C ASP A 446 16.63 11.21 -17.02
N ALA A 447 15.99 10.10 -16.65
CA ALA A 447 14.57 10.09 -16.35
C ALA A 447 14.24 10.95 -15.11
N LEU A 448 15.09 10.88 -14.07
CA LEU A 448 14.97 11.73 -12.88
C LEU A 448 15.19 13.21 -13.22
N PHE A 449 16.15 13.52 -14.09
CA PHE A 449 16.41 14.89 -14.55
C PHE A 449 15.24 15.44 -15.35
N HIS A 450 14.68 14.66 -16.26
CA HIS A 450 13.49 15.04 -17.00
C HIS A 450 12.30 15.27 -16.06
N ALA A 451 12.05 14.36 -15.13
CA ALA A 451 11.00 14.52 -14.13
C ALA A 451 11.20 15.81 -13.31
N TRP A 452 12.42 16.08 -12.83
CA TRP A 452 12.76 17.31 -12.11
C TRP A 452 12.49 18.55 -12.95
N LYS A 453 12.98 18.57 -14.20
CA LYS A 453 12.87 19.74 -15.08
C LYS A 453 11.42 20.09 -15.41
N HIS A 454 10.55 19.10 -15.52
CA HIS A 454 9.14 19.29 -15.87
C HIS A 454 8.23 19.55 -14.67
N HIS A 455 8.57 19.01 -13.49
CA HIS A 455 7.67 19.05 -12.32
C HIS A 455 8.22 19.83 -11.13
N GLY A 456 9.54 20.07 -11.06
CA GLY A 456 10.16 20.92 -10.06
C GLY A 456 9.68 22.36 -10.22
N ARG A 457 9.13 22.93 -9.14
CA ARG A 457 8.73 24.34 -9.11
C ARG A 457 9.94 25.22 -8.86
N LYS A 458 10.09 26.28 -9.65
CA LYS A 458 11.15 27.28 -9.43
C LYS A 458 10.83 28.31 -8.34
N ASP A 459 9.56 28.38 -7.93
CA ASP A 459 9.02 29.52 -7.17
C ASP A 459 8.76 29.20 -5.68
N SER A 460 9.20 28.03 -5.17
CA SER A 460 9.00 27.64 -3.76
C SER A 460 10.29 27.08 -3.18
N PRO A 461 10.57 27.31 -1.89
CA PRO A 461 11.78 26.77 -1.29
C PRO A 461 11.68 25.25 -1.28
N SER A 462 12.50 24.63 -2.13
CA SER A 462 12.39 23.23 -2.48
C SER A 462 13.52 22.48 -1.79
N ILE A 463 13.13 21.53 -0.94
CA ILE A 463 14.04 20.52 -0.40
C ILE A 463 14.02 19.36 -1.38
N VAL A 464 15.17 18.96 -1.92
CA VAL A 464 15.26 17.89 -2.90
C VAL A 464 16.16 16.77 -2.39
N MET A 465 15.60 15.57 -2.36
CA MET A 465 16.30 14.34 -1.99
C MET A 465 16.44 13.49 -3.24
N LEU A 466 17.68 13.30 -3.70
CA LEU A 466 18.00 12.43 -4.83
C LEU A 466 18.46 11.08 -4.32
N GLY A 467 17.56 10.10 -4.37
CA GLY A 467 17.83 8.69 -4.20
C GLY A 467 18.82 8.18 -5.25
N VAL A 468 19.92 7.60 -4.78
CA VAL A 468 21.01 7.05 -5.58
C VAL A 468 21.36 5.65 -5.07
N GLY A 469 21.92 4.80 -5.93
CA GLY A 469 22.30 3.44 -5.51
C GLY A 469 22.49 2.44 -6.65
N ALA A 470 22.49 1.16 -6.29
CA ALA A 470 22.68 0.03 -7.19
C ALA A 470 21.64 -0.01 -8.33
N ASP A 471 20.38 0.34 -8.06
CA ASP A 471 19.32 0.39 -9.08
C ASP A 471 19.61 1.43 -10.18
N LEU A 472 20.21 2.56 -9.81
CA LEU A 472 20.59 3.62 -10.74
C LEU A 472 21.74 3.16 -11.66
N ALA A 473 22.68 2.39 -11.11
CA ALA A 473 23.81 1.81 -11.86
C ALA A 473 23.40 0.61 -12.73
N ALA A 474 22.40 -0.17 -12.31
CA ALA A 474 21.92 -1.36 -13.02
C ALA A 474 21.46 -1.08 -14.45
N ARG A 475 21.02 0.15 -14.73
CA ARG A 475 20.28 0.49 -15.95
C ARG A 475 21.10 1.05 -17.10
N MET A 476 22.33 1.49 -16.88
CA MET A 476 23.12 2.09 -17.97
C MET A 476 23.53 1.09 -19.06
N ASN A 477 23.54 -0.21 -18.77
CA ASN A 477 23.81 -1.25 -19.77
C ASN A 477 22.65 -1.48 -20.76
N GLN A 478 21.47 -0.89 -20.54
CA GLN A 478 20.26 -1.22 -21.32
C GLN A 478 19.83 -0.17 -22.33
N ILE A 479 20.52 0.97 -22.42
CA ILE A 479 20.26 1.96 -23.48
C ILE A 479 20.39 1.32 -24.88
N GLU A 480 21.08 0.18 -25.01
CA GLU A 480 21.20 -0.59 -26.25
C GLU A 480 20.05 -1.60 -26.53
N ASN A 481 19.23 -1.99 -25.54
CA ASN A 481 18.17 -3.02 -25.69
C ASN A 481 16.81 -2.56 -25.11
N GLN A 482 16.05 -1.78 -25.89
CA GLN A 482 14.84 -1.07 -25.44
C GLN A 482 13.55 -1.92 -25.23
N HIS A 483 13.60 -3.25 -25.30
CA HIS A 483 12.38 -4.07 -25.43
C HIS A 483 12.09 -5.08 -24.31
N GLU A 484 12.95 -5.20 -23.29
CA GLU A 484 12.73 -6.14 -22.19
C GLU A 484 12.80 -5.43 -20.82
N PRO A 485 11.96 -5.82 -19.84
CA PRO A 485 12.08 -5.32 -18.48
C PRO A 485 13.45 -5.71 -17.89
N PRO A 486 14.13 -4.83 -17.13
CA PRO A 486 15.48 -5.12 -16.66
C PRO A 486 15.50 -6.32 -15.73
N PRO A 487 16.45 -7.26 -15.88
CA PRO A 487 16.91 -7.99 -14.72
C PRO A 487 17.47 -7.01 -13.66
N PRO A 488 17.40 -7.36 -12.37
CA PRO A 488 18.11 -6.61 -11.32
C PRO A 488 19.61 -6.50 -11.61
N ALA A 489 20.28 -5.52 -10.97
CA ALA A 489 21.73 -5.35 -11.05
C ALA A 489 22.43 -6.71 -10.90
N GLY A 490 23.09 -7.14 -11.97
CA GLY A 490 23.95 -8.30 -11.92
C GLY A 490 25.25 -7.97 -11.21
N LYS A 491 26.05 -9.01 -11.01
CA LYS A 491 27.39 -8.88 -10.43
C LYS A 491 28.25 -7.86 -11.21
N GLU A 492 28.14 -7.84 -12.54
CA GLU A 492 28.94 -6.95 -13.40
C GLU A 492 28.61 -5.46 -13.18
N GLU A 493 27.35 -5.10 -12.97
CA GLU A 493 26.94 -3.71 -12.73
C GLU A 493 27.43 -3.20 -11.38
N LEU A 494 27.42 -4.06 -10.37
CA LEU A 494 27.94 -3.73 -9.06
C LEU A 494 29.45 -3.67 -9.04
N ASP A 495 30.13 -4.52 -9.82
CA ASP A 495 31.57 -4.44 -10.01
C ASP A 495 31.97 -3.07 -10.59
N LEU A 496 31.13 -2.40 -11.41
CA LEU A 496 31.38 -1.03 -11.87
C LEU A 496 31.48 -0.03 -10.72
N LEU A 497 30.63 -0.17 -9.70
CA LEU A 497 30.63 0.73 -8.55
C LEU A 497 31.67 0.34 -7.50
N ARG A 498 31.92 -0.96 -7.34
CA ARG A 498 32.75 -1.52 -6.26
C ARG A 498 34.24 -1.53 -6.57
N LEU A 499 34.60 -1.84 -7.81
CA LEU A 499 36.00 -2.07 -8.14
C LEU A 499 36.75 -0.73 -8.27
N PRO A 500 37.97 -0.66 -7.71
CA PRO A 500 38.90 0.41 -8.01
C PRO A 500 39.07 0.64 -9.52
N ALA A 501 39.28 1.90 -9.92
CA ALA A 501 39.38 2.30 -11.32
C ALA A 501 40.36 1.47 -12.16
N ASP A 502 41.47 1.05 -11.55
CA ASP A 502 42.54 0.27 -12.16
C ASP A 502 42.19 -1.22 -12.31
N GLN A 503 41.18 -1.71 -11.60
CA GLN A 503 40.67 -3.09 -11.70
C GLN A 503 39.56 -3.26 -12.73
N LEU A 504 38.97 -2.15 -13.21
CA LEU A 504 37.95 -2.18 -14.25
C LEU A 504 38.57 -2.40 -15.64
N GLU A 505 37.91 -3.18 -16.49
CA GLU A 505 38.24 -3.25 -17.91
C GLU A 505 38.02 -1.87 -18.59
N PRO A 506 38.71 -1.55 -19.70
CA PRO A 506 38.55 -0.25 -20.37
C PRO A 506 37.10 0.15 -20.66
N GLY A 507 36.27 -0.78 -21.13
CA GLY A 507 34.85 -0.52 -21.37
C GLY A 507 34.01 -0.37 -20.10
N GLN A 508 34.44 -0.96 -18.98
CA GLN A 508 33.81 -0.76 -17.68
C GLN A 508 34.14 0.63 -17.11
N ARG A 509 35.40 1.08 -17.23
CA ARG A 509 35.78 2.45 -16.84
C ARG A 509 34.96 3.52 -17.56
N VAL A 510 34.85 3.41 -18.88
CA VAL A 510 34.06 4.37 -19.69
C VAL A 510 32.60 4.42 -19.21
N ARG A 511 31.98 3.26 -18.96
CA ARG A 511 30.61 3.19 -18.44
C ARG A 511 30.47 3.83 -17.06
N ARG A 512 31.41 3.57 -16.15
CA ARG A 512 31.40 4.17 -14.81
C ARG A 512 31.59 5.69 -14.86
N ASP A 513 32.50 6.18 -15.71
CA ASP A 513 32.74 7.61 -15.88
C ASP A 513 31.52 8.31 -16.50
N GLN A 514 30.83 7.65 -17.43
CA GLN A 514 29.57 8.13 -17.98
C GLN A 514 28.47 8.21 -16.89
N LEU A 515 28.31 7.14 -16.10
CA LEU A 515 27.38 7.11 -14.96
C LEU A 515 27.64 8.26 -13.99
N ARG A 516 28.90 8.42 -13.60
CA ARG A 516 29.34 9.51 -12.73
C ARG A 516 28.96 10.87 -13.34
N SER A 517 29.26 11.09 -14.61
CA SER A 517 28.95 12.34 -15.30
C SER A 517 27.45 12.62 -15.35
N GLU A 518 26.62 11.63 -15.64
CA GLU A 518 25.16 11.77 -15.67
C GLU A 518 24.64 12.16 -14.27
N ILE A 519 25.02 11.42 -13.22
CA ILE A 519 24.62 11.74 -11.84
C ILE A 519 25.06 13.14 -11.43
N VAL A 520 26.32 13.51 -11.70
CA VAL A 520 26.85 14.85 -11.38
C VAL A 520 26.03 15.93 -12.07
N GLN A 521 25.68 15.76 -13.35
CA GLN A 521 24.87 16.73 -14.08
C GLN A 521 23.47 16.90 -13.47
N VAL A 522 22.79 15.79 -13.14
CA VAL A 522 21.46 15.84 -12.52
C VAL A 522 21.52 16.49 -11.14
N ALA A 523 22.49 16.07 -10.32
CA ALA A 523 22.65 16.55 -8.95
C ALA A 523 23.04 18.03 -8.90
N LEU A 524 23.91 18.51 -9.80
CA LEU A 524 24.21 19.94 -9.93
C LEU A 524 22.98 20.75 -10.32
N ALA A 525 22.21 20.28 -11.30
CA ALA A 525 20.99 20.99 -11.71
C ALA A 525 19.95 21.06 -10.60
N ILE A 526 19.81 20.00 -9.81
CA ILE A 526 18.97 19.99 -8.60
C ILE A 526 19.50 20.99 -7.58
N LYS A 527 20.79 20.92 -7.25
CA LYS A 527 21.44 21.81 -6.27
C LYS A 527 21.30 23.29 -6.64
N GLU A 528 21.44 23.64 -7.92
CA GLU A 528 21.30 25.00 -8.40
C GLU A 528 19.86 25.54 -8.34
N SER A 529 18.86 24.67 -8.15
CA SER A 529 17.44 25.01 -8.16
C SER A 529 16.71 24.69 -6.85
N SER A 530 17.43 24.38 -5.78
CA SER A 530 16.86 24.00 -4.48
C SER A 530 17.61 24.67 -3.32
N ASP A 531 16.94 24.86 -2.18
CA ASP A 531 17.59 25.44 -0.99
C ASP A 531 18.33 24.39 -0.16
N LEU A 532 17.84 23.15 -0.22
CA LEU A 532 18.50 21.98 0.33
C LEU A 532 18.48 20.87 -0.71
N ALA A 533 19.66 20.39 -1.09
CA ALA A 533 19.81 19.21 -1.91
C ALA A 533 20.70 18.19 -1.20
N CYS A 534 20.25 16.94 -1.10
CA CYS A 534 21.05 15.84 -0.61
C CYS A 534 20.94 14.62 -1.51
N LEU A 535 22.03 13.85 -1.59
CA LEU A 535 22.01 12.50 -2.11
C LEU A 535 21.58 11.55 -1.00
N VAL A 536 20.71 10.58 -1.30
CA VAL A 536 20.28 9.57 -0.34
C VAL A 536 20.59 8.19 -0.91
N LEU A 537 21.42 7.43 -0.21
CA LEU A 537 21.80 6.10 -0.68
C LEU A 537 20.65 5.10 -0.43
N GLU A 538 19.89 4.77 -1.48
CA GLU A 538 18.74 3.88 -1.44
C GLU A 538 19.13 2.40 -1.26
N ASP A 539 20.13 1.94 -2.00
CA ASP A 539 20.67 0.58 -1.89
C ASP A 539 22.06 0.49 -2.52
N ALA A 540 22.88 -0.41 -2.02
CA ALA A 540 24.19 -0.75 -2.57
C ALA A 540 24.44 -2.27 -2.66
N GLY A 541 23.46 -3.06 -2.21
CA GLY A 541 23.54 -4.51 -2.16
C GLY A 541 23.24 -5.17 -3.51
N GLU A 542 23.84 -6.34 -3.71
CA GLU A 542 23.46 -7.25 -4.80
C GLU A 542 22.22 -8.03 -4.37
N ARG A 543 21.22 -8.15 -5.25
CA ARG A 543 20.14 -9.11 -5.01
C ARG A 543 20.76 -10.50 -4.82
N GLY A 544 20.59 -11.07 -3.63
CA GLY A 544 21.10 -12.40 -3.30
C GLY A 544 22.40 -12.45 -2.47
N LEU A 545 23.07 -11.33 -2.21
CA LEU A 545 24.14 -11.30 -1.19
C LEU A 545 23.53 -11.28 0.21
N ARG A 546 23.17 -12.47 0.70
CA ARG A 546 22.70 -12.71 2.08
C ARG A 546 23.85 -12.95 3.08
N LYS A 547 25.10 -12.69 2.67
CA LYS A 547 26.26 -12.80 3.57
C LYS A 547 26.69 -11.41 4.00
N ASP A 548 26.51 -11.11 5.28
CA ASP A 548 26.66 -9.77 5.87
C ASP A 548 27.96 -9.09 5.47
N ALA A 549 29.09 -9.81 5.55
CA ALA A 549 30.40 -9.24 5.22
C ALA A 549 30.55 -8.80 3.75
N LEU A 550 29.95 -9.52 2.80
CA LEU A 550 30.02 -9.15 1.38
C LEU A 550 29.08 -7.98 1.08
N ARG A 551 27.91 -7.94 1.73
CA ARG A 551 26.96 -6.84 1.61
C ARG A 551 27.53 -5.55 2.20
N ASP A 552 28.14 -5.63 3.37
CA ASP A 552 28.74 -4.47 4.04
C ASP A 552 29.90 -3.89 3.24
N GLN A 553 30.76 -4.74 2.67
CA GLN A 553 31.83 -4.28 1.79
C GLN A 553 31.24 -3.62 0.53
N ALA A 554 30.29 -4.31 -0.12
CA ALA A 554 29.59 -3.77 -1.27
C ALA A 554 28.96 -2.39 -0.99
N HIS A 555 28.32 -2.25 0.17
CA HIS A 555 27.73 -1.00 0.60
C HIS A 555 28.77 0.08 0.82
N ALA A 556 29.88 -0.26 1.47
CA ALA A 556 30.99 0.67 1.69
C ALA A 556 31.57 1.17 0.36
N ASP A 557 31.79 0.31 -0.63
CA ASP A 557 32.39 0.70 -1.91
C ASP A 557 31.44 1.62 -2.72
N VAL A 558 30.14 1.27 -2.79
CA VAL A 558 29.14 2.10 -3.45
C VAL A 558 28.99 3.44 -2.72
N LYS A 559 29.01 3.43 -1.39
CA LYS A 559 28.98 4.65 -0.59
C LYS A 559 30.18 5.53 -0.88
N GLU A 560 31.40 4.98 -0.97
CA GLU A 560 32.60 5.72 -1.32
C GLU A 560 32.45 6.38 -2.70
N PHE A 561 31.97 5.63 -3.71
CA PHE A 561 31.71 6.18 -5.04
C PHE A 561 30.75 7.39 -5.01
N PHE A 562 29.63 7.28 -4.28
CA PHE A 562 28.68 8.39 -4.17
C PHE A 562 29.15 9.51 -3.24
N GLN A 563 29.99 9.21 -2.24
CA GLN A 563 30.60 10.21 -1.37
C GLN A 563 31.56 11.09 -2.18
N ASP A 564 32.35 10.48 -3.07
CA ASP A 564 33.21 11.24 -3.98
C ASP A 564 32.40 12.18 -4.88
N ILE A 565 31.21 11.76 -5.34
CA ILE A 565 30.31 12.62 -6.12
C ILE A 565 29.78 13.75 -5.24
N ALA A 566 29.29 13.41 -4.04
CA ALA A 566 28.73 14.36 -3.08
C ALA A 566 29.76 15.44 -2.72
N ASP A 567 31.00 15.05 -2.43
CA ASP A 567 32.11 15.95 -2.12
C ASP A 567 32.48 16.84 -3.31
N GLU A 568 32.54 16.28 -4.53
CA GLU A 568 32.82 17.02 -5.77
C GLU A 568 31.81 18.14 -6.00
N ILE A 569 30.52 17.84 -5.84
CA ILE A 569 29.44 18.80 -6.08
C ILE A 569 29.06 19.60 -4.84
N GLY A 570 29.65 19.31 -3.68
CA GLY A 570 29.35 19.90 -2.38
C GLY A 570 27.91 19.66 -1.91
N MET A 571 27.39 18.44 -2.08
CA MET A 571 26.12 17.96 -1.51
C MET A 571 26.41 17.04 -0.33
N GLU A 572 25.43 16.88 0.56
CA GLU A 572 25.50 15.86 1.60
C GLU A 572 25.06 14.51 1.05
N LEU A 573 25.78 13.44 1.40
CA LEU A 573 25.34 12.08 1.23
C LEU A 573 24.72 11.55 2.54
N ILE A 574 23.44 11.21 2.48
CA ILE A 574 22.70 10.57 3.58
C ILE A 574 22.71 9.06 3.34
N ASP A 575 23.11 8.31 4.37
CA ASP A 575 23.24 6.86 4.33
C ASP A 575 22.33 6.20 5.39
N PRO A 576 21.06 5.89 5.06
CA PRO A 576 20.13 5.23 5.98
C PRO A 576 20.60 3.85 6.44
N TYR A 577 21.43 3.16 5.66
CA TYR A 577 21.89 1.80 5.97
C TYR A 577 22.70 1.73 7.27
N ALA A 578 23.45 2.78 7.60
CA ALA A 578 24.15 2.85 8.88
C ALA A 578 23.19 2.68 10.06
N LEU A 579 22.00 3.27 9.99
CA LEU A 579 20.95 3.12 11.01
C LEU A 579 20.21 1.78 10.92
N PHE A 580 20.12 1.18 9.72
CA PHE A 580 19.53 -0.16 9.59
C PHE A 580 20.32 -1.20 10.39
N LYS A 581 21.66 -1.08 10.39
CA LYS A 581 22.55 -1.92 11.20
C LYS A 581 22.43 -1.69 12.71
N GLU A 582 21.96 -0.52 13.13
CA GLU A 582 21.70 -0.25 14.55
C GLU A 582 20.33 -0.82 14.98
N ALA A 583 19.41 -1.02 14.04
CA ALA A 583 18.04 -1.45 14.30
C ALA A 583 17.83 -2.99 14.28
N GLY A 584 18.79 -3.77 13.78
CA GLY A 584 18.77 -5.24 13.75
C GLY A 584 20.19 -5.81 13.79
N GLU A 585 20.36 -7.13 13.98
CA GLU A 585 21.69 -7.74 14.19
C GLU A 585 22.66 -7.60 12.99
N ASP A 586 22.15 -7.25 11.79
CA ASP A 586 22.93 -7.15 10.55
C ASP A 586 22.36 -6.13 9.51
N GLY A 587 21.27 -5.44 9.83
CA GLY A 587 20.53 -4.59 8.90
C GLY A 587 19.74 -5.31 7.80
N LEU A 588 19.85 -6.64 7.64
CA LEU A 588 19.07 -7.43 6.68
C LEU A 588 17.59 -7.48 7.04
N GLU A 589 17.27 -7.41 8.33
CA GLU A 589 15.89 -7.29 8.82
C GLU A 589 15.17 -6.01 8.34
N CYS A 590 15.89 -5.06 7.74
CA CYS A 590 15.33 -3.86 7.15
C CYS A 590 15.02 -4.04 5.64
N PHE A 591 15.31 -5.20 5.05
CA PHE A 591 15.04 -5.50 3.64
C PHE A 591 14.00 -6.62 3.51
N TYR A 592 13.32 -6.68 2.36
CA TYR A 592 12.54 -7.85 1.96
C TYR A 592 13.45 -9.03 1.60
N SER A 593 12.86 -10.22 1.42
CA SER A 593 13.60 -11.45 1.10
C SER A 593 14.40 -11.40 -0.22
N ASN A 594 14.13 -10.40 -1.08
CA ASN A 594 14.89 -10.13 -2.30
C ASN A 594 16.22 -9.40 -2.03
N GLY A 595 16.42 -8.88 -0.82
CA GLY A 595 17.64 -8.23 -0.35
C GLY A 595 17.91 -6.83 -0.90
N ALA A 596 17.03 -6.27 -1.74
CA ALA A 596 17.24 -4.94 -2.36
C ALA A 596 16.21 -3.92 -1.91
N ASN A 597 14.96 -4.36 -1.71
CA ASN A 597 13.88 -3.44 -1.39
C ASN A 597 13.75 -3.28 0.12
N TRP A 598 13.65 -2.03 0.56
CA TRP A 598 13.33 -1.67 1.94
C TRP A 598 11.99 -2.25 2.34
N ASN A 599 11.92 -2.81 3.55
CA ASN A 599 10.67 -3.20 4.16
C ASN A 599 10.10 -2.07 5.04
N ALA A 600 9.01 -2.35 5.73
CA ALA A 600 8.33 -1.38 6.59
C ALA A 600 9.28 -0.72 7.61
N THR A 601 10.17 -1.51 8.22
CA THR A 601 11.15 -1.03 9.20
C THR A 601 12.16 -0.07 8.58
N ALA A 602 12.75 -0.43 7.42
CA ALA A 602 13.68 0.46 6.71
C ALA A 602 13.04 1.79 6.34
N HIS A 603 11.84 1.76 5.74
CA HIS A 603 11.14 2.98 5.35
C HIS A 603 10.85 3.88 6.56
N ARG A 604 10.49 3.30 7.70
CA ARG A 604 10.29 4.05 8.95
C ARG A 604 11.59 4.71 9.43
N ILE A 605 12.69 3.96 9.49
CA ILE A 605 14.01 4.46 9.91
C ILE A 605 14.49 5.56 8.97
N ALA A 606 14.43 5.33 7.66
CA ALA A 606 14.84 6.30 6.65
C ALA A 606 13.96 7.56 6.69
N GLY A 607 12.64 7.40 6.83
CA GLY A 607 11.72 8.53 6.99
C GLY A 607 12.00 9.36 8.24
N ASP A 608 12.33 8.72 9.37
CA ASP A 608 12.72 9.40 10.61
C ASP A 608 14.04 10.17 10.46
N LEU A 609 15.05 9.54 9.84
CA LEU A 609 16.35 10.17 9.55
C LEU A 609 16.18 11.41 8.68
N LEU A 610 15.49 11.27 7.55
CA LEU A 610 15.29 12.35 6.59
C LEU A 610 14.44 13.48 7.19
N SER A 611 13.37 13.15 7.93
CA SER A 611 12.57 14.16 8.63
C SER A 611 13.40 14.94 9.64
N ASN A 612 14.23 14.26 10.46
CA ASN A 612 15.08 14.95 11.42
C ASN A 612 16.12 15.84 10.72
N ARG A 613 16.65 15.39 9.58
CA ARG A 613 17.63 16.16 8.81
C ARG A 613 17.04 17.44 8.21
N ILE A 614 15.83 17.33 7.66
CA ILE A 614 15.07 18.49 7.16
C ILE A 614 14.85 19.50 8.30
N LEU A 615 14.39 19.04 9.46
CA LEU A 615 14.12 19.93 10.59
C LEU A 615 15.40 20.61 11.09
N ALA A 616 16.52 19.89 11.16
CA ALA A 616 17.81 20.48 11.52
C ALA A 616 18.28 21.54 10.51
N TRP A 617 17.99 21.35 9.22
CA TRP A 617 18.27 22.37 8.20
C TRP A 617 17.39 23.61 8.39
N ILE A 618 16.09 23.44 8.60
CA ILE A 618 15.16 24.56 8.86
C ILE A 618 15.60 25.34 10.11
N GLU A 619 15.96 24.64 11.19
CA GLU A 619 16.49 25.28 12.40
C GLU A 619 17.77 26.08 12.11
N ALA A 620 18.65 25.59 11.22
CA ALA A 620 19.89 26.24 10.85
C ALA A 620 19.70 27.48 9.96
N THR A 621 18.61 27.58 9.19
CA THR A 621 18.30 28.80 8.42
C THR A 621 17.86 29.95 9.33
N GLY A 622 17.35 29.63 10.52
CA GLY A 622 16.76 30.61 11.46
C GLY A 622 15.42 31.17 11.00
N ASP A 623 14.82 30.61 9.94
CA ASP A 623 13.51 31.01 9.44
C ASP A 623 12.41 30.17 10.09
N GLU A 624 12.01 30.55 11.31
CA GLU A 624 10.92 29.90 12.05
C GLU A 624 9.60 29.93 11.28
N SER A 625 9.43 30.87 10.33
CA SER A 625 8.22 31.01 9.52
C SER A 625 8.01 29.85 8.54
N LEU A 626 9.02 29.00 8.34
CA LEU A 626 8.91 27.74 7.61
C LEU A 626 8.23 26.63 8.46
N LEU A 627 8.22 26.76 9.79
CA LEU A 627 7.63 25.80 10.72
C LEU A 627 6.25 26.24 11.25
N GLU A 628 5.99 27.55 11.24
CA GLU A 628 4.74 28.12 11.75
C GLU A 628 3.54 27.70 10.90
N CYS A 629 2.60 26.98 11.50
CA CYS A 629 1.29 26.79 10.91
C CYS A 629 0.57 28.15 10.97
N GLU A 630 0.38 28.81 9.82
CA GLU A 630 -0.57 29.93 9.68
C GLU A 630 -1.99 29.39 9.87
N THR A 631 -2.32 29.07 11.12
CA THR A 631 -3.69 29.01 11.55
C THR A 631 -4.15 30.45 11.62
N GLU A 632 -4.57 31.01 10.48
CA GLU A 632 -5.53 32.11 10.57
C GLU A 632 -6.66 31.58 11.47
N PRO A 633 -6.89 32.19 12.65
CA PRO A 633 -8.04 31.80 13.45
C PRO A 633 -9.23 31.99 12.51
N SER A 634 -10.03 30.94 12.34
CA SER A 634 -11.21 30.92 11.46
C SER A 634 -12.33 31.85 11.94
N SER A 635 -11.98 33.03 12.45
CA SER A 635 -12.89 34.14 12.66
C SER A 635 -13.39 34.64 11.31
N ALA A 636 -14.67 34.38 11.07
CA ALA A 636 -15.53 35.02 10.07
C ALA A 636 -15.51 34.47 8.64
N ARG A 637 -15.82 33.17 8.47
CA ARG A 637 -16.74 32.82 7.37
C ARG A 637 -18.17 33.01 7.90
N ASP A 638 -18.86 33.99 7.34
CA ASP A 638 -20.27 34.29 7.63
C ASP A 638 -21.13 33.01 7.58
N PRO A 639 -21.99 32.74 8.57
CA PRO A 639 -22.92 31.64 8.48
C PRO A 639 -23.99 31.97 7.43
N LEU A 640 -24.07 31.13 6.39
CA LEU A 640 -25.20 31.04 5.47
C LEU A 640 -26.53 31.04 6.25
N PRO A 641 -27.56 31.78 5.81
CA PRO A 641 -28.82 31.89 6.52
C PRO A 641 -29.70 30.68 6.21
N GLY A 642 -29.83 29.73 7.14
CA GLY A 642 -30.74 28.60 6.94
C GLY A 642 -30.86 27.67 8.14
N ARG A 643 -31.88 27.92 8.97
CA ARG A 643 -32.63 27.00 9.86
C ARG A 643 -32.02 25.59 10.00
N ILE A 644 -31.48 25.18 11.15
CA ILE A 644 -32.22 24.66 12.31
C ILE A 644 -31.32 24.76 13.55
N HIS A 645 -31.66 25.62 14.51
CA HIS A 645 -31.03 25.62 15.84
C HIS A 645 -32.01 26.09 16.92
N HIS A 646 -32.63 25.13 17.60
CA HIS A 646 -33.20 25.36 18.93
C HIS A 646 -32.96 24.11 19.78
N ARG A 647 -31.77 24.00 20.40
CA ARG A 647 -31.59 23.40 21.76
C ARG A 647 -30.20 23.40 22.40
N LEU A 648 -29.10 23.78 21.74
CA LEU A 648 -27.75 23.68 22.37
C LEU A 648 -26.98 25.00 22.58
N ARG A 649 -27.67 26.15 22.61
CA ARG A 649 -27.04 27.47 22.86
C ARG A 649 -27.13 28.01 24.28
N ARG A 650 -27.43 27.17 25.28
CA ARG A 650 -27.47 27.58 26.71
C ARG A 650 -26.30 27.09 27.56
N PHE A 651 -25.34 26.32 27.01
CA PHE A 651 -24.25 25.75 27.82
C PHE A 651 -22.89 26.47 27.73
N TRP A 652 -22.73 27.46 26.84
CA TRP A 652 -21.39 28.02 26.55
C TRP A 652 -21.16 29.50 26.89
N ILE A 653 -22.17 30.21 27.43
CA ILE A 653 -22.02 31.62 27.87
C ILE A 653 -21.92 31.75 29.41
N ALA A 654 -21.97 30.63 30.16
CA ALA A 654 -21.87 30.64 31.62
C ALA A 654 -20.46 30.34 32.18
N ARG A 655 -19.42 30.23 31.33
CA ARG A 655 -18.08 29.81 31.79
C ARG A 655 -17.01 30.93 31.82
N ARG A 656 -17.38 32.19 31.56
CA ARG A 656 -16.44 33.33 31.63
C ARG A 656 -16.84 34.46 32.58
N MET A 657 -17.82 34.22 33.44
CA MET A 657 -18.11 35.08 34.58
C MET A 657 -18.43 34.21 35.78
N LEU A 658 -17.44 33.86 36.59
CA LEU A 658 -17.66 33.59 38.02
C LEU A 658 -16.34 33.72 38.78
N ASP A 659 -16.24 34.93 39.29
CA ASP A 659 -15.33 35.50 40.26
C ASP A 659 -15.34 34.73 41.61
N HIS A 660 -14.32 35.02 42.42
CA HIS A 660 -13.79 34.39 43.63
C HIS A 660 -14.75 34.09 44.82
N ARG A 661 -16.07 34.05 44.64
CA ARG A 661 -17.07 33.96 45.73
C ARG A 661 -17.61 32.56 46.03
N LEU A 662 -17.59 31.61 45.10
CA LEU A 662 -18.16 30.26 45.32
C LEU A 662 -17.25 29.33 46.14
N VAL A 663 -15.93 29.48 46.05
CA VAL A 663 -14.97 28.66 46.82
C VAL A 663 -15.05 28.96 48.33
N ARG A 664 -15.37 30.20 48.72
CA ARG A 664 -15.57 30.57 50.14
C ARG A 664 -16.89 30.06 50.71
N GLY A 665 -17.91 29.89 49.88
CA GLY A 665 -19.20 29.31 50.28
C GLY A 665 -19.10 27.81 50.54
N PHE A 666 -18.40 27.08 49.67
CA PHE A 666 -18.23 25.63 49.78
C PHE A 666 -17.40 25.24 51.02
N ILE A 667 -16.33 25.98 51.34
CA ILE A 667 -15.51 25.74 52.55
C ILE A 667 -16.30 26.02 53.85
N ARG A 668 -17.24 26.98 53.85
CA ARG A 668 -18.10 27.26 55.01
C ARG A 668 -19.19 26.19 55.19
N TRP A 669 -19.79 25.71 54.10
CA TRP A 669 -20.78 24.63 54.14
C TRP A 669 -20.14 23.29 54.57
N TRP A 670 -18.97 22.96 54.04
CA TRP A 670 -18.23 21.74 54.39
C TRP A 670 -17.75 21.71 55.86
N ARG A 671 -17.44 22.87 56.47
CA ARG A 671 -17.13 22.97 57.91
C ARG A 671 -18.35 22.85 58.81
N PHE A 672 -19.55 23.21 58.32
CA PHE A 672 -20.80 23.14 59.08
C PHE A 672 -21.35 21.71 59.17
N GLU A 673 -21.15 20.88 58.15
CA GLU A 673 -21.53 19.45 58.15
C GLU A 673 -20.66 18.59 59.09
N ARG A 674 -19.41 18.98 59.36
CA ARG A 674 -18.48 18.20 60.21
C ARG A 674 -18.63 18.44 61.72
N THR A 675 -19.53 19.33 62.14
CA THR A 675 -19.79 19.63 63.56
C THR A 675 -21.22 19.30 63.98
N ARG A 676 -21.90 18.42 63.23
CA ARG A 676 -23.14 17.76 63.62
C ARG A 676 -22.94 16.28 63.86
#